data_AF-A0A182EI07-F1
#
_entry.id   AF-A0A182EI07-F1
#
_cell.length_a   1.000
_cell.length_b   1.000
_cell.length_c   1.000
_cell.angle_alpha   90.00
_cell.angle_beta   90.00
_cell.angle_gamma   90.00
#
_symmetry.space_group_name_H-M   'P 1'
#
loop_
_entity.id
_entity.type
_entity.pdbx_description
1 polymer ?
#
loop_
_entity_poly.entity_id
_entity_poly.type
_entity_poly.pdbx_seq_one_letter_code
_entity_poly.pdbx_strand_id
1 'polypeptide(L)'
;MKEISKEDYTVIRVRIRRAVLEAALRARNDFHSALEQMIEWMDGVEASLVKLNEATVNIQMLKDSIKRKKWIEDEKSVRVDINAHKDVIGSVKELGVQLTRRVEDQKEREDLKERLSHIDIRWRHLVGLADAIRTRLLNAQEEWEKLFTQLAENLFWAEAQSKAILEEQPVGGSLARIQEQTSFVQKLELEMKLRQRDVDEVVTLAHSYLMQHDLRPRIKSTSTLAPDEENDDENAELRRVGIQIKSDSDRLVQEWNELREQLNAWARIIYDANAKMEKLSSTIAECQLALSNMEDRMEQLRPIEELRLEELTIAVNESEQLKQYLARTRMYVDDANDLSGQLLASDVELAPEPSAQLKSINDRITKLKSDLLIRSAALERAMTDFGPSSQHFLRNSVQMPWQRAVSSSNHLPYYINHETEVTQWDHPAMVEIMEELTNFNQIKFSAYRTAMKLRSIQKRLCLDLLTLEDVDLKLETLNTMLGEQCLSMKDVVMCLVPLFETAQEKYPELIHSVPLAVDLLINFVLNIFDPARDSILRAFSFRVLLTILCNSNLEDKYRYLYQLIANNEGVDQKKLALLLYDIIHIPRFFGEAAAFGGSNVEPSVRSCFETANYPRTITVDEFLNWLKKEPQSIVWLPVMHRLASAEFAKHQAKCNICKMFPIIGLRYRCLRCFNVDICQNCFFSQRLAKNHKLSHPIQEYCLPTTSGEDMRDFGLIVRNKLRSKSKTRIGYLPVQTVDEGPPLESSNTSPFNPFTEPIHNRIQLCARRLWRTRGENDSPVPPANEPGEEILMNMTELKSPLQLLSQVEQMHKEELDQVLHKLQHENRELKKEIERRRKFGNAVGSTPNLTRGSSAAMSRSVTDNMGTGRSVPSLSNSGDDQLLRE
;
A
#
# COMPACT_ATOMS: atom_id res chain seq x y z
N MET A 1 -99.29 -62.15 99.32
CA MET A 1 -100.69 -62.42 98.97
C MET A 1 -101.59 -61.46 99.73
N LYS A 2 -101.92 -60.34 99.09
CA LYS A 2 -103.09 -59.51 99.38
C LYS A 2 -103.67 -59.17 98.02
N GLU A 3 -104.94 -59.50 97.85
CA GLU A 3 -105.72 -59.23 96.65
C GLU A 3 -105.66 -57.73 96.34
N ILE A 4 -104.82 -57.39 95.37
CA ILE A 4 -104.83 -56.10 94.68
C ILE A 4 -106.13 -56.10 93.87
N SER A 5 -107.07 -55.25 94.27
CA SER A 5 -108.43 -55.22 93.75
C SER A 5 -108.41 -54.95 92.23
N LYS A 6 -109.49 -55.32 91.52
CA LYS A 6 -109.72 -54.92 90.11
C LYS A 6 -109.61 -53.40 89.88
N GLU A 7 -109.67 -52.59 90.93
CA GLU A 7 -109.46 -51.13 90.87
C GLU A 7 -107.97 -50.78 90.68
N ASP A 8 -107.03 -51.53 91.26
CA ASP A 8 -105.60 -51.23 91.12
C ASP A 8 -105.04 -51.55 89.72
N TYR A 9 -105.55 -52.59 89.04
CA TYR A 9 -105.15 -52.93 87.66
C TYR A 9 -105.72 -51.95 86.62
N THR A 10 -106.92 -51.43 86.86
CA THR A 10 -107.51 -50.35 86.05
C THR A 10 -106.82 -49.02 86.32
N VAL A 11 -106.46 -48.70 87.57
CA VAL A 11 -105.69 -47.50 87.91
C VAL A 11 -104.29 -47.50 87.30
N ILE A 12 -103.59 -48.64 87.24
CA ILE A 12 -102.29 -48.74 86.55
C ILE A 12 -102.45 -48.61 85.03
N ARG A 13 -103.44 -49.25 84.40
CA ARG A 13 -103.72 -49.07 82.96
C ARG A 13 -104.14 -47.65 82.61
N VAL A 14 -104.93 -47.00 83.45
CA VAL A 14 -105.33 -45.60 83.28
C VAL A 14 -104.14 -44.67 83.51
N ARG A 15 -103.26 -44.94 84.47
CA ARG A 15 -102.01 -44.19 84.67
C ARG A 15 -101.02 -44.36 83.53
N ILE A 16 -100.84 -45.57 83.00
CA ILE A 16 -100.00 -45.82 81.81
C ILE A 16 -100.63 -45.16 80.58
N ARG A 17 -101.95 -45.29 80.37
CA ARG A 17 -102.64 -44.66 79.23
C ARG A 17 -102.66 -43.15 79.35
N ARG A 18 -102.78 -42.59 80.56
CA ARG A 18 -102.62 -41.17 80.86
C ARG A 18 -101.18 -40.71 80.66
N ALA A 19 -100.17 -41.45 81.10
CA ALA A 19 -98.76 -41.12 80.88
C ALA A 19 -98.38 -41.20 79.39
N VAL A 20 -98.92 -42.17 78.65
CA VAL A 20 -98.73 -42.32 77.19
C VAL A 20 -99.48 -41.22 76.42
N LEU A 21 -100.70 -40.87 76.82
CA LEU A 21 -101.45 -39.76 76.24
C LEU A 21 -100.82 -38.40 76.59
N GLU A 22 -100.35 -38.20 77.81
CA GLU A 22 -99.61 -37.00 78.24
C GLU A 22 -98.26 -36.91 77.52
N ALA A 23 -97.54 -38.02 77.35
CA ALA A 23 -96.29 -38.06 76.57
C ALA A 23 -96.55 -37.82 75.08
N ALA A 24 -97.64 -38.35 74.51
CA ALA A 24 -98.04 -38.10 73.12
C ALA A 24 -98.52 -36.66 72.91
N LEU A 25 -99.21 -36.07 73.89
CA LEU A 25 -99.68 -34.68 73.86
C LEU A 25 -98.52 -33.69 74.07
N ARG A 26 -97.55 -34.01 74.94
CA ARG A 26 -96.27 -33.30 75.03
C ARG A 26 -95.50 -33.40 73.71
N ALA A 27 -95.25 -34.61 73.20
CA ALA A 27 -94.55 -34.78 71.93
C ALA A 27 -95.25 -34.09 70.74
N ARG A 28 -96.58 -34.02 70.73
CA ARG A 28 -97.35 -33.27 69.72
C ARG A 28 -97.19 -31.76 69.88
N ASN A 29 -97.25 -31.25 71.12
CA ASN A 29 -97.06 -29.83 71.40
C ASN A 29 -95.61 -29.39 71.15
N ASP A 30 -94.64 -30.22 71.53
CA ASP A 30 -93.21 -30.01 71.27
C ASP A 30 -92.93 -30.03 69.77
N PHE A 31 -93.55 -30.96 69.02
CA PHE A 31 -93.48 -30.97 67.56
C PHE A 31 -94.15 -29.73 66.94
N HIS A 32 -95.30 -29.29 67.43
CA HIS A 32 -95.96 -28.09 66.90
C HIS A 32 -95.15 -26.83 67.17
N SER A 33 -94.59 -26.70 68.37
CA SER A 33 -93.70 -25.59 68.72
C SER A 33 -92.41 -25.61 67.91
N ALA A 34 -91.79 -26.78 67.71
CA ALA A 34 -90.62 -26.92 66.85
C ALA A 34 -90.94 -26.62 65.38
N LEU A 35 -92.13 -26.99 64.90
CA LEU A 35 -92.60 -26.70 63.55
C LEU A 35 -92.86 -25.19 63.35
N GLU A 36 -93.48 -24.53 64.33
CA GLU A 36 -93.70 -23.07 64.31
C GLU A 36 -92.39 -22.29 64.36
N GLN A 37 -91.48 -22.64 65.26
CA GLN A 37 -90.14 -22.04 65.33
C GLN A 37 -89.35 -22.26 64.03
N MET A 38 -89.49 -23.43 63.42
CA MET A 38 -88.87 -23.73 62.14
C MET A 38 -89.48 -22.91 60.99
N ILE A 39 -90.80 -22.70 60.96
CA ILE A 39 -91.46 -21.86 59.94
C ILE A 39 -91.03 -20.40 60.11
N GLU A 40 -90.98 -19.88 61.34
CA GLU A 40 -90.52 -18.52 61.63
C GLU A 40 -89.05 -18.32 61.22
N TRP A 41 -88.21 -19.32 61.46
CA TRP A 41 -86.83 -19.33 60.97
C TRP A 41 -86.76 -19.39 59.44
N MET A 42 -87.56 -20.23 58.79
CA MET A 42 -87.63 -20.31 57.32
C MET A 42 -88.09 -18.98 56.71
N ASP A 43 -89.03 -18.27 57.35
CA ASP A 43 -89.47 -16.93 56.93
C ASP A 43 -88.31 -15.92 56.99
N GLY A 44 -87.51 -15.96 58.07
CA GLY A 44 -86.34 -15.09 58.22
C GLY A 44 -85.22 -15.37 57.21
N VAL A 45 -84.92 -16.65 56.96
CA VAL A 45 -83.92 -17.06 55.96
C VAL A 45 -84.41 -16.78 54.54
N GLU A 46 -85.69 -16.99 54.24
CA GLU A 46 -86.28 -16.68 52.94
C GLU A 46 -86.23 -15.18 52.65
N ALA A 47 -86.61 -14.33 53.61
CA ALA A 47 -86.50 -12.88 53.47
C ALA A 47 -85.05 -12.43 53.20
N SER A 48 -84.08 -13.06 53.88
CA SER A 48 -82.66 -12.79 53.68
C SER A 48 -82.16 -13.25 52.31
N LEU A 49 -82.55 -14.44 51.86
CA LEU A 49 -82.19 -14.98 50.54
C LEU A 49 -82.86 -14.23 49.39
N VAL A 50 -84.12 -13.80 49.53
CA VAL A 50 -84.81 -13.00 48.51
C VAL A 50 -84.13 -11.64 48.34
N LYS A 51 -83.81 -10.97 49.45
CA LYS A 51 -83.06 -9.71 49.44
C LYS A 51 -81.68 -9.88 48.79
N LEU A 52 -80.97 -10.96 49.12
CA LEU A 52 -79.67 -11.27 48.52
C LEU A 52 -79.81 -11.65 47.04
N ASN A 53 -80.87 -12.35 46.65
CA ASN A 53 -81.15 -12.70 45.26
C ASN A 53 -81.43 -11.46 44.41
N GLU A 54 -82.30 -10.56 44.86
CA GLU A 54 -82.59 -9.29 44.18
C GLU A 54 -81.33 -8.45 43.97
N ALA A 55 -80.45 -8.40 44.98
CA ALA A 55 -79.18 -7.71 44.90
C ALA A 55 -78.19 -8.37 43.90
N THR A 56 -78.19 -9.71 43.81
CA THR A 56 -77.22 -10.50 43.03
C THR A 56 -77.71 -10.95 41.65
N VAL A 57 -78.97 -10.69 41.30
CA VAL A 57 -79.52 -10.94 39.94
C VAL A 57 -78.93 -9.96 38.93
N ASN A 58 -78.62 -8.74 39.35
CA ASN A 58 -77.94 -7.79 38.49
C ASN A 58 -76.44 -8.11 38.39
N ILE A 59 -76.05 -8.75 37.28
CA ILE A 59 -74.66 -9.14 36.97
C ILE A 59 -73.72 -7.93 36.97
N GLN A 60 -74.20 -6.71 36.67
CA GLN A 60 -73.38 -5.50 36.72
C GLN A 60 -72.99 -5.13 38.15
N MET A 61 -73.90 -5.35 39.11
CA MET A 61 -73.65 -5.05 40.51
C MET A 61 -72.76 -6.11 41.18
N LEU A 62 -72.74 -7.35 40.67
CA LEU A 62 -71.83 -8.41 41.13
C LEU A 62 -70.36 -8.11 40.87
N LYS A 63 -70.07 -7.22 39.93
CA LYS A 63 -68.70 -6.86 39.59
C LYS A 63 -68.13 -5.75 40.50
N ASP A 64 -68.94 -5.15 41.37
CA ASP A 64 -68.51 -4.22 42.43
C ASP A 64 -67.80 -4.99 43.54
N SER A 65 -66.52 -4.69 43.80
CA SER A 65 -65.68 -5.48 44.71
C SER A 65 -66.17 -5.43 46.16
N ILE A 66 -66.73 -4.32 46.61
CA ILE A 66 -67.17 -4.12 48.00
C ILE A 66 -68.50 -4.81 48.20
N LYS A 67 -69.46 -4.56 47.30
CA LYS A 67 -70.77 -5.21 47.35
C LYS A 67 -70.64 -6.71 47.18
N ARG A 68 -69.78 -7.19 46.26
CA ARG A 68 -69.52 -8.62 46.09
C ARG A 68 -68.92 -9.25 47.34
N LYS A 69 -67.89 -8.66 47.96
CA LYS A 69 -67.32 -9.16 49.23
C LYS A 69 -68.38 -9.22 50.34
N LYS A 70 -69.19 -8.17 50.48
CA LYS A 70 -70.29 -8.11 51.45
C LYS A 70 -71.33 -9.20 51.20
N TRP A 71 -71.76 -9.37 49.94
CA TRP A 71 -72.73 -10.41 49.57
C TRP A 71 -72.19 -11.83 49.68
N ILE A 72 -70.88 -12.03 49.50
CA ILE A 72 -70.21 -13.31 49.79
C ILE A 72 -70.26 -13.61 51.29
N GLU A 73 -70.00 -12.63 52.15
CA GLU A 73 -70.08 -12.82 53.61
C GLU A 73 -71.54 -13.02 54.07
N ASP A 74 -72.49 -12.27 53.51
CA ASP A 74 -73.93 -12.43 53.77
C ASP A 74 -74.41 -13.82 53.32
N GLU A 75 -74.01 -14.31 52.13
CA GLU A 75 -74.30 -15.69 51.67
C GLU A 75 -73.72 -16.72 52.63
N LYS A 76 -72.48 -16.53 53.07
CA LYS A 76 -71.79 -17.44 53.98
C LYS A 76 -72.47 -17.49 55.35
N SER A 77 -72.94 -16.35 55.87
CA SER A 77 -73.72 -16.30 57.12
C SER A 77 -75.03 -17.08 56.98
N VAL A 78 -75.82 -16.76 55.94
CA VAL A 78 -77.09 -17.46 55.67
C VAL A 78 -76.86 -18.95 55.43
N ARG A 79 -75.73 -19.31 54.81
CA ARG A 79 -75.34 -20.70 54.57
C ARG A 79 -75.03 -21.45 55.86
N VAL A 80 -74.30 -20.83 56.78
CA VAL A 80 -74.04 -21.40 58.11
C VAL A 80 -75.36 -21.65 58.83
N ASP A 81 -76.29 -20.69 58.77
CA ASP A 81 -77.62 -20.82 59.37
C ASP A 81 -78.44 -21.96 58.74
N ILE A 82 -78.47 -22.06 57.41
CA ILE A 82 -79.11 -23.16 56.67
C ILE A 82 -78.49 -24.51 57.07
N ASN A 83 -77.16 -24.59 57.13
CA ASN A 83 -76.47 -25.84 57.48
C ASN A 83 -76.74 -26.27 58.93
N ALA A 84 -76.79 -25.32 59.88
CA ALA A 84 -77.10 -25.61 61.28
C ALA A 84 -78.52 -26.18 61.46
N HIS A 85 -79.47 -25.71 60.64
CA HIS A 85 -80.86 -26.17 60.71
C HIS A 85 -81.11 -27.43 59.87
N LYS A 86 -80.19 -27.87 59.01
CA LYS A 86 -80.35 -29.07 58.17
C LYS A 86 -80.76 -30.32 58.97
N ASP A 87 -80.10 -30.56 60.11
CA ASP A 87 -80.37 -31.72 60.97
C ASP A 87 -81.69 -31.55 61.74
N VAL A 88 -82.06 -30.31 62.07
CA VAL A 88 -83.34 -29.96 62.70
C VAL A 88 -84.50 -30.25 61.74
N ILE A 89 -84.37 -29.91 60.45
CA ILE A 89 -85.37 -30.21 59.41
C ILE A 89 -85.51 -31.72 59.21
N GLY A 90 -84.40 -32.46 59.18
CA GLY A 90 -84.41 -33.92 59.15
C GLY A 90 -85.19 -34.51 60.33
N SER A 91 -84.90 -34.01 61.53
CA SER A 91 -85.55 -34.44 62.78
C SER A 91 -87.05 -34.10 62.81
N VAL A 92 -87.44 -32.88 62.40
CA VAL A 92 -88.84 -32.44 62.31
C VAL A 92 -89.60 -33.25 61.26
N LYS A 93 -88.97 -33.59 60.12
CA LYS A 93 -89.55 -34.45 59.10
C LYS A 93 -89.77 -35.87 59.61
N GLU A 94 -88.79 -36.45 60.32
CA GLU A 94 -88.90 -37.78 60.90
C GLU A 94 -89.98 -37.85 62.00
N LEU A 95 -89.98 -36.88 62.92
CA LEU A 95 -91.00 -36.73 63.96
C LEU A 95 -92.40 -36.53 63.34
N GLY A 96 -92.51 -35.70 62.30
CA GLY A 96 -93.74 -35.44 61.57
C GLY A 96 -94.29 -36.68 60.84
N VAL A 97 -93.42 -37.49 60.24
CA VAL A 97 -93.79 -38.78 59.62
C VAL A 97 -94.24 -39.78 60.68
N GLN A 98 -93.56 -39.84 61.83
CA GLN A 98 -93.96 -40.70 62.95
C GLN A 98 -95.30 -40.29 63.56
N LEU A 99 -95.58 -38.98 63.68
CA LEU A 99 -96.87 -38.46 64.15
C LEU A 99 -97.99 -38.72 63.15
N THR A 100 -97.76 -38.53 61.85
CA THR A 100 -98.71 -38.86 60.77
C THR A 100 -99.18 -40.34 60.85
N ARG A 101 -98.27 -41.27 61.21
CA ARG A 101 -98.62 -42.70 61.38
C ARG A 101 -99.49 -42.99 62.61
N ARG A 102 -99.49 -42.11 63.61
CA ARG A 102 -100.17 -42.28 64.91
C ARG A 102 -101.47 -41.49 65.05
N VAL A 103 -101.73 -40.50 64.20
CA VAL A 103 -102.98 -39.73 64.17
C VAL A 103 -104.11 -40.62 63.63
N GLU A 104 -105.22 -40.77 64.36
CA GLU A 104 -106.38 -41.61 63.97
C GLU A 104 -107.34 -40.87 63.00
N ASP A 105 -107.39 -39.53 63.05
CA ASP A 105 -108.21 -38.70 62.15
C ASP A 105 -107.56 -38.56 60.76
N GLN A 106 -108.29 -38.98 59.73
CA GLN A 106 -107.82 -38.94 58.35
C GLN A 106 -107.64 -37.52 57.83
N LYS A 107 -108.43 -36.54 58.31
CA LYS A 107 -108.34 -35.15 57.86
C LYS A 107 -107.09 -34.46 58.41
N GLU A 108 -106.86 -34.57 59.72
CA GLU A 108 -105.63 -34.04 60.36
C GLU A 108 -104.36 -34.71 59.82
N ARG A 109 -104.44 -35.99 59.45
CA ARG A 109 -103.31 -36.73 58.86
C ARG A 109 -102.92 -36.20 57.48
N GLU A 110 -103.89 -35.89 56.62
CA GLU A 110 -103.60 -35.33 55.30
C GLU A 110 -103.15 -33.86 55.40
N ASP A 111 -103.76 -33.04 56.28
CA ASP A 111 -103.31 -31.66 56.53
C ASP A 111 -101.86 -31.60 57.05
N LEU A 112 -101.47 -32.54 57.94
CA LEU A 112 -100.09 -32.62 58.46
C LEU A 112 -99.10 -33.06 57.37
N LYS A 113 -99.49 -34.00 56.50
CA LYS A 113 -98.67 -34.40 55.34
C LYS A 113 -98.49 -33.25 54.35
N GLU A 114 -99.55 -32.48 54.10
CA GLU A 114 -99.51 -31.32 53.21
C GLU A 114 -98.60 -30.22 53.77
N ARG A 115 -98.65 -29.96 55.09
CA ARG A 115 -97.74 -29.02 55.74
C ARG A 115 -96.28 -29.48 55.70
N LEU A 116 -96.02 -30.76 55.94
CA LEU A 116 -94.67 -31.34 55.84
C LEU A 116 -94.14 -31.35 54.39
N SER A 117 -94.99 -31.59 53.39
CA SER A 117 -94.60 -31.54 51.98
C SER A 117 -94.35 -30.11 51.53
N HIS A 118 -95.14 -29.15 51.99
CA HIS A 118 -94.92 -27.72 51.77
C HIS A 118 -93.59 -27.25 52.36
N ILE A 119 -93.27 -27.67 53.59
CA ILE A 119 -91.97 -27.40 54.22
C ILE A 119 -90.81 -28.04 53.44
N ASP A 120 -90.97 -29.25 52.94
CA ASP A 120 -89.94 -29.93 52.14
C ASP A 120 -89.70 -29.24 50.77
N ILE A 121 -90.78 -28.81 50.10
CA ILE A 121 -90.69 -28.01 48.86
C ILE A 121 -90.00 -26.68 49.15
N ARG A 122 -90.42 -25.99 50.21
CA ARG A 122 -89.88 -24.69 50.61
C ARG A 122 -88.41 -24.80 51.01
N TRP A 123 -88.03 -25.85 51.74
CA TRP A 123 -86.64 -26.15 52.06
C TRP A 123 -85.78 -26.37 50.81
N ARG A 124 -86.25 -27.20 49.86
CA ARG A 124 -85.55 -27.41 48.58
C ARG A 124 -85.41 -26.13 47.78
N HIS A 125 -86.43 -25.27 47.80
CA HIS A 125 -86.39 -23.97 47.14
C HIS A 125 -85.35 -23.03 47.79
N LEU A 126 -85.32 -22.94 49.12
CA LEU A 126 -84.34 -22.12 49.85
C LEU A 126 -82.91 -22.58 49.58
N VAL A 127 -82.65 -23.89 49.63
CA VAL A 127 -81.33 -24.46 49.31
C VAL A 127 -80.95 -24.18 47.85
N GLY A 128 -81.88 -24.37 46.90
CA GLY A 128 -81.65 -24.10 45.49
C GLY A 128 -81.37 -22.62 45.18
N LEU A 129 -82.09 -21.70 45.83
CA LEU A 129 -81.84 -20.26 45.71
C LEU A 129 -80.48 -19.87 46.29
N ALA A 130 -80.14 -20.39 47.48
CA ALA A 130 -78.83 -20.15 48.09
C ALA A 130 -77.68 -20.65 47.19
N ASP A 131 -77.81 -21.83 46.58
CA ASP A 131 -76.82 -22.38 45.65
C ASP A 131 -76.70 -21.57 44.35
N ALA A 132 -77.81 -21.09 43.80
CA ALA A 132 -77.81 -20.24 42.61
C ALA A 132 -77.15 -18.88 42.86
N ILE A 133 -77.38 -18.27 44.04
CA ILE A 133 -76.74 -17.01 44.45
C ILE A 133 -75.24 -17.23 44.63
N ARG A 134 -74.85 -18.30 45.34
CA ARG A 134 -73.46 -18.67 45.57
C ARG A 134 -72.70 -18.88 44.26
N THR A 135 -73.26 -19.65 43.33
CA THR A 135 -72.61 -19.93 42.04
C THR A 135 -72.34 -18.64 41.27
N ARG A 136 -73.29 -17.70 41.26
CA ARG A 136 -73.12 -16.38 40.63
C ARG A 136 -72.03 -15.55 41.29
N LEU A 137 -72.01 -15.48 42.62
CA LEU A 137 -71.00 -14.74 43.38
C LEU A 137 -69.59 -15.34 43.20
N LEU A 138 -69.46 -16.67 43.19
CA LEU A 138 -68.19 -17.36 42.99
C LEU A 138 -67.66 -17.18 41.57
N ASN A 139 -68.50 -17.36 40.54
CA ASN A 139 -68.07 -17.15 39.15
C ASN A 139 -67.60 -15.71 38.92
N ALA A 140 -68.32 -14.72 39.47
CA ALA A 140 -67.92 -13.31 39.36
C ALA A 140 -66.63 -12.99 40.15
N GLN A 141 -66.37 -13.70 41.25
CA GLN A 141 -65.10 -13.58 41.99
C GLN A 141 -63.95 -14.24 41.21
N GLU A 142 -64.18 -15.42 40.63
CA GLU A 142 -63.18 -16.16 39.84
C GLU A 142 -62.75 -15.39 38.59
N GLU A 143 -63.69 -14.81 37.83
CA GLU A 143 -63.39 -13.96 36.67
C GLU A 143 -62.49 -12.75 37.04
N TRP A 144 -62.73 -12.18 38.22
CA TRP A 144 -61.97 -11.05 38.74
C TRP A 144 -60.57 -11.45 39.21
N GLU A 145 -60.45 -12.54 39.97
CA GLU A 145 -59.16 -13.08 40.39
C GLU A 145 -58.31 -13.50 39.20
N LYS A 146 -58.95 -14.09 38.18
CA LYS A 146 -58.30 -14.48 36.93
C LYS A 146 -57.71 -13.27 36.21
N LEU A 147 -58.44 -12.17 36.08
CA LEU A 147 -57.94 -10.95 35.45
C LEU A 147 -56.71 -10.39 36.19
N PHE A 148 -56.76 -10.28 37.52
CA PHE A 148 -55.63 -9.79 38.31
C PHE A 148 -54.41 -10.70 38.21
N THR A 149 -54.62 -12.02 38.26
CA THR A 149 -53.56 -13.01 38.16
C THR A 149 -52.90 -12.93 36.78
N GLN A 150 -53.69 -12.88 35.70
CA GLN A 150 -53.16 -12.77 34.34
C GLN A 150 -52.44 -11.45 34.08
N LEU A 151 -52.92 -10.33 34.63
CA LEU A 151 -52.20 -9.04 34.56
C LEU A 151 -50.85 -9.13 35.28
N ALA A 152 -50.83 -9.68 36.50
CA ALA A 152 -49.62 -9.82 37.30
C ALA A 152 -48.60 -10.78 36.66
N GLU A 153 -49.04 -11.92 36.12
CA GLU A 153 -48.18 -12.90 35.45
C GLU A 153 -47.52 -12.33 34.19
N ASN A 154 -48.28 -11.61 33.36
CA ASN A 154 -47.74 -11.01 32.14
C ASN A 154 -46.81 -9.83 32.43
N LEU A 155 -47.12 -9.03 33.46
CA LEU A 155 -46.22 -7.97 33.95
C LEU A 155 -44.91 -8.56 34.46
N PHE A 156 -44.99 -9.55 35.34
CA PHE A 156 -43.80 -10.22 35.88
C PHE A 156 -42.96 -10.86 34.78
N TRP A 157 -43.59 -11.49 33.78
CA TRP A 157 -42.88 -12.05 32.65
C TRP A 157 -42.18 -10.96 31.82
N ALA A 158 -42.86 -9.86 31.50
CA ALA A 158 -42.27 -8.76 30.74
C ALA A 158 -41.06 -8.14 31.46
N GLU A 159 -41.19 -7.87 32.77
CA GLU A 159 -40.11 -7.36 33.62
C GLU A 159 -38.93 -8.35 33.67
N ALA A 160 -39.21 -9.65 33.82
CA ALA A 160 -38.18 -10.70 33.86
C ALA A 160 -37.42 -10.83 32.54
N GLN A 161 -38.11 -10.74 31.39
CA GLN A 161 -37.45 -10.80 30.08
C GLN A 161 -36.66 -9.53 29.77
N SER A 162 -37.15 -8.35 30.16
CA SER A 162 -36.38 -7.11 30.03
C SER A 162 -35.07 -7.19 30.81
N LYS A 163 -35.12 -7.75 32.04
CA LYS A 163 -33.91 -8.02 32.82
C LYS A 163 -32.99 -9.05 32.17
N ALA A 164 -33.54 -10.13 31.61
CA ALA A 164 -32.75 -11.15 30.92
C ALA A 164 -32.00 -10.57 29.69
N ILE A 165 -32.61 -9.67 28.93
CA ILE A 165 -31.94 -8.96 27.83
C ILE A 165 -30.76 -8.13 28.36
N LEU A 166 -30.91 -7.45 29.50
CA LEU A 166 -29.83 -6.67 30.11
C LEU A 166 -28.70 -7.56 30.65
N GLU A 167 -29.01 -8.73 31.20
CA GLU A 167 -28.01 -9.69 31.70
C GLU A 167 -27.20 -10.33 30.55
N GLU A 168 -27.79 -10.48 29.37
CA GLU A 168 -27.10 -10.97 28.17
C GLU A 168 -26.22 -9.91 27.48
N GLN A 169 -26.35 -8.62 27.83
CA GLN A 169 -25.45 -7.55 27.36
C GLN A 169 -24.15 -7.54 28.17
N PRO A 170 -22.97 -7.33 27.55
CA PRO A 170 -22.73 -6.86 26.17
C PRO A 170 -22.69 -7.97 25.10
N VAL A 171 -22.65 -7.56 23.83
CA VAL A 171 -22.46 -8.47 22.68
C VAL A 171 -21.14 -9.22 22.83
N GLY A 172 -21.18 -10.54 22.65
CA GLY A 172 -19.99 -11.39 22.78
C GLY A 172 -18.93 -11.11 21.73
N GLY A 173 -17.65 -11.27 22.11
CA GLY A 173 -16.51 -11.07 21.21
C GLY A 173 -16.11 -12.27 20.36
N SER A 174 -16.78 -13.42 20.50
CA SER A 174 -16.49 -14.66 19.76
C SER A 174 -17.70 -15.12 18.95
N LEU A 175 -17.45 -15.78 17.82
CA LEU A 175 -18.51 -16.30 16.96
C LEU A 175 -19.47 -17.24 17.71
N ALA A 176 -18.93 -18.15 18.52
CA ALA A 176 -19.75 -19.07 19.32
C ALA A 176 -20.68 -18.34 20.30
N ARG A 177 -20.17 -17.31 20.99
CA ARG A 177 -20.97 -16.53 21.95
C ARG A 177 -22.04 -15.70 21.24
N ILE A 178 -21.73 -15.09 20.10
CA ILE A 178 -22.73 -14.34 19.31
C ILE A 178 -23.79 -15.28 18.76
N GLN A 179 -23.45 -16.50 18.33
CA GLN A 179 -24.42 -17.50 17.89
C GLN A 179 -25.36 -17.96 19.03
N GLU A 180 -24.85 -18.10 20.24
CA GLU A 180 -25.67 -18.36 21.44
C GLU A 180 -26.64 -17.20 21.71
N GLN A 181 -26.15 -15.95 21.70
CA GLN A 181 -26.97 -14.75 21.88
C GLN A 181 -28.01 -14.58 20.77
N THR A 182 -27.65 -14.90 19.53
CA THR A 182 -28.56 -14.92 18.38
C THR A 182 -29.69 -15.94 18.59
N SER A 183 -29.34 -17.13 19.09
CA SER A 183 -30.31 -18.18 19.42
C SER A 183 -31.24 -17.76 20.57
N PHE A 184 -30.72 -17.03 21.56
CA PHE A 184 -31.53 -16.46 22.64
C PHE A 184 -32.54 -15.44 22.11
N VAL A 185 -32.10 -14.48 21.30
CA VAL A 185 -32.97 -13.47 20.67
C VAL A 185 -34.08 -14.14 19.84
N GLN A 186 -33.74 -15.12 19.01
CA GLN A 186 -34.72 -15.85 18.19
C GLN A 186 -35.78 -16.58 19.03
N LYS A 187 -35.38 -17.19 20.15
CA LYS A 187 -36.29 -17.83 21.09
C LYS A 187 -37.23 -16.81 21.73
N LEU A 188 -36.69 -15.69 22.20
CA LEU A 188 -37.47 -14.65 22.86
C LEU A 188 -38.45 -13.95 21.88
N GLU A 189 -38.03 -13.70 20.63
CA GLU A 189 -38.91 -13.21 19.57
C GLU A 189 -40.10 -14.16 19.31
N LEU A 190 -39.87 -15.48 19.37
CA LEU A 190 -40.92 -16.48 19.21
C LEU A 190 -41.87 -16.49 20.42
N GLU A 191 -41.33 -16.46 21.65
CA GLU A 191 -42.12 -16.43 22.87
C GLU A 191 -43.01 -15.18 22.97
N MET A 192 -42.47 -14.00 22.61
CA MET A 192 -43.26 -12.77 22.54
C MET A 192 -44.38 -12.86 21.50
N LYS A 193 -44.12 -13.45 20.32
CA LYS A 193 -45.15 -13.64 19.29
C LYS A 193 -46.29 -14.55 19.76
N LEU A 194 -45.97 -15.60 20.51
CA LEU A 194 -46.98 -16.53 21.04
C LEU A 194 -47.81 -15.87 22.15
N ARG A 195 -47.18 -15.14 23.07
CA ARG A 195 -47.84 -14.46 24.21
C ARG A 195 -48.58 -13.17 23.82
N GLN A 196 -48.32 -12.59 22.65
CA GLN A 196 -48.97 -11.36 22.17
C GLN A 196 -50.49 -11.45 22.25
N ARG A 197 -51.06 -12.59 21.85
CA ARG A 197 -52.51 -12.82 21.89
C ARG A 197 -53.06 -12.73 23.32
N ASP A 198 -52.36 -13.36 24.27
CA ASP A 198 -52.78 -13.41 25.66
C ASP A 198 -52.74 -12.00 26.29
N VAL A 199 -51.71 -11.21 25.97
CA VAL A 199 -51.60 -9.81 26.41
C VAL A 199 -52.74 -8.96 25.84
N ASP A 200 -53.04 -9.08 24.55
CA ASP A 200 -54.13 -8.34 23.91
C ASP A 200 -55.50 -8.70 24.48
N GLU A 201 -55.73 -9.99 24.78
CA GLU A 201 -56.96 -10.50 25.40
C GLU A 201 -57.12 -9.97 26.84
N VAL A 202 -56.05 -10.01 27.65
CA VAL A 202 -56.05 -9.53 29.04
C VAL A 202 -56.25 -8.01 29.11
N VAL A 203 -55.60 -7.24 28.22
CA VAL A 203 -55.77 -5.77 28.13
C VAL A 203 -57.19 -5.43 27.67
N THR A 204 -57.76 -6.18 26.72
CA THR A 204 -59.15 -5.98 26.28
C THR A 204 -60.13 -6.29 27.42
N LEU A 205 -59.87 -7.35 28.19
CA LEU A 205 -60.67 -7.71 29.36
C LEU A 205 -60.59 -6.62 30.43
N ALA A 206 -59.39 -6.11 30.74
CA ALA A 206 -59.18 -4.99 31.66
C ALA A 206 -59.92 -3.72 31.22
N HIS A 207 -59.83 -3.35 29.94
CA HIS A 207 -60.57 -2.21 29.40
C HIS A 207 -62.08 -2.42 29.47
N SER A 208 -62.59 -3.61 29.12
CA SER A 208 -64.03 -3.91 29.24
C SER A 208 -64.53 -3.77 30.68
N TYR A 209 -63.71 -4.17 31.65
CA TYR A 209 -63.98 -4.03 33.08
C TYR A 209 -63.95 -2.56 33.53
N LEU A 210 -63.05 -1.73 32.98
CA LEU A 210 -63.04 -0.29 33.27
C LEU A 210 -64.19 0.49 32.61
N MET A 211 -64.58 0.10 31.39
CA MET A 211 -65.65 0.76 30.61
C MET A 211 -67.04 0.50 31.19
N GLN A 212 -67.30 -0.72 31.65
CA GLN A 212 -68.61 -1.12 32.18
C GLN A 212 -68.92 -0.51 33.54
N HIS A 213 -67.92 0.07 34.22
CA HIS A 213 -68.01 0.41 35.63
C HIS A 213 -67.95 1.91 35.97
N ASP A 214 -67.80 2.80 34.99
CA ASP A 214 -67.60 4.25 35.22
C ASP A 214 -66.50 4.57 36.28
N LEU A 215 -65.54 3.64 36.45
CA LEU A 215 -64.42 3.70 37.39
C LEU A 215 -63.26 4.56 36.88
N ARG A 216 -63.48 5.32 35.80
CA ARG A 216 -62.48 6.25 35.31
C ARG A 216 -62.31 7.37 36.33
N PRO A 217 -61.09 7.87 36.58
CA PRO A 217 -60.91 9.10 37.33
C PRO A 217 -61.73 10.21 36.64
N ARG A 218 -62.69 10.82 37.33
CA ARG A 218 -63.39 12.01 36.80
C ARG A 218 -62.33 13.04 36.43
N ILE A 219 -62.23 13.37 35.14
CA ILE A 219 -61.47 14.53 34.69
C ILE A 219 -62.13 15.71 35.41
N LYS A 220 -61.38 16.36 36.32
CA LYS A 220 -61.88 17.44 37.18
C LYS A 220 -62.73 18.42 36.36
N SER A 221 -64.05 18.39 36.54
CA SER A 221 -64.87 19.53 36.13
C SER A 221 -64.75 20.57 37.24
N THR A 222 -64.22 21.73 36.86
CA THR A 222 -64.26 22.95 37.65
C THR A 222 -65.71 23.37 37.84
N SER A 223 -66.35 22.93 38.92
CA SER A 223 -67.59 23.55 39.41
C SER A 223 -67.67 23.44 40.93
N THR A 224 -67.49 24.57 41.59
CA THR A 224 -67.32 24.76 43.04
C THR A 224 -68.64 24.78 43.81
N LEU A 225 -69.69 24.10 43.34
CA LEU A 225 -71.03 24.13 43.94
C LEU A 225 -71.77 22.79 43.75
N ALA A 226 -71.42 21.78 44.54
CA ALA A 226 -72.31 20.68 44.89
C ALA A 226 -71.95 20.22 46.32
N PRO A 227 -72.93 19.99 47.22
CA PRO A 227 -72.63 19.43 48.54
C PRO A 227 -72.22 17.97 48.40
N ASP A 228 -71.07 17.61 48.95
CA ASP A 228 -70.59 16.23 49.09
C ASP A 228 -71.41 15.52 50.18
N GLU A 229 -72.36 14.67 49.80
CA GLU A 229 -73.12 13.81 50.73
C GLU A 229 -72.57 12.37 50.76
N GLU A 230 -71.91 12.05 51.88
CA GLU A 230 -71.90 10.79 52.66
C GLU A 230 -71.68 9.40 52.02
N ASN A 231 -71.32 9.25 50.74
CA ASN A 231 -71.03 7.93 50.12
C ASN A 231 -69.58 7.76 49.62
N ASP A 232 -68.64 8.45 50.28
CA ASP A 232 -67.31 8.67 49.72
C ASP A 232 -66.30 7.55 49.99
N ASP A 233 -66.49 6.78 51.07
CA ASP A 233 -65.56 5.70 51.46
C ASP A 233 -65.78 4.42 50.64
N GLU A 234 -67.05 4.03 50.38
CA GLU A 234 -67.38 2.89 49.50
C GLU A 234 -66.99 3.17 48.05
N ASN A 235 -67.18 4.41 47.56
CA ASN A 235 -66.68 4.78 46.24
C ASN A 235 -65.14 4.88 46.22
N ALA A 236 -64.46 5.12 47.34
CA ALA A 236 -63.00 5.23 47.39
C ALA A 236 -62.28 3.90 47.14
N GLU A 237 -62.69 2.79 47.75
CA GLU A 237 -62.06 1.48 47.50
C GLU A 237 -62.34 0.98 46.08
N LEU A 238 -63.55 1.18 45.55
CA LEU A 238 -63.86 0.89 44.13
C LEU A 238 -62.99 1.71 43.17
N ARG A 239 -62.82 3.00 43.44
CA ARG A 239 -61.90 3.87 42.69
C ARG A 239 -60.46 3.37 42.79
N ARG A 240 -59.98 2.94 43.97
CA ARG A 240 -58.63 2.37 44.12
C ARG A 240 -58.42 1.12 43.27
N VAL A 241 -59.37 0.21 43.26
CA VAL A 241 -59.29 -1.03 42.45
C VAL A 241 -59.35 -0.71 40.95
N GLY A 242 -60.23 0.20 40.52
CA GLY A 242 -60.27 0.67 39.14
C GLY A 242 -58.98 1.40 38.71
N ILE A 243 -58.40 2.20 39.60
CA ILE A 243 -57.09 2.84 39.40
C ILE A 243 -56.00 1.77 39.30
N GLN A 244 -56.03 0.72 40.13
CA GLN A 244 -55.05 -0.36 40.10
C GLN A 244 -55.12 -1.14 38.78
N ILE A 245 -56.30 -1.59 38.34
CA ILE A 245 -56.47 -2.31 37.06
C ILE A 245 -56.03 -1.44 35.90
N LYS A 246 -56.39 -0.15 35.92
CA LYS A 246 -55.95 0.79 34.90
C LYS A 246 -54.43 0.96 34.93
N SER A 247 -53.84 1.14 36.11
CA SER A 247 -52.40 1.30 36.27
C SER A 247 -51.64 0.05 35.82
N ASP A 248 -52.08 -1.14 36.18
CA ASP A 248 -51.43 -2.40 35.81
C ASP A 248 -51.63 -2.73 34.32
N SER A 249 -52.80 -2.44 33.75
CA SER A 249 -53.04 -2.58 32.31
C SER A 249 -52.23 -1.57 31.48
N ASP A 250 -52.21 -0.29 31.89
CA ASP A 250 -51.42 0.75 31.23
C ASP A 250 -49.92 0.42 31.36
N ARG A 251 -49.47 -0.04 32.54
CA ARG A 251 -48.09 -0.51 32.76
C ARG A 251 -47.77 -1.72 31.90
N LEU A 252 -48.65 -2.70 31.79
CA LEU A 252 -48.41 -3.87 30.95
C LEU A 252 -48.24 -3.48 29.49
N VAL A 253 -49.07 -2.58 28.98
CA VAL A 253 -48.93 -2.05 27.61
C VAL A 253 -47.61 -1.31 27.45
N GLN A 254 -47.22 -0.49 28.43
CA GLN A 254 -45.95 0.23 28.42
C GLN A 254 -44.75 -0.73 28.42
N GLU A 255 -44.62 -1.57 29.45
CA GLU A 255 -43.52 -2.53 29.64
C GLU A 255 -43.42 -3.51 28.46
N TRP A 256 -44.55 -3.95 27.90
CA TRP A 256 -44.56 -4.83 26.73
C TRP A 256 -44.04 -4.13 25.46
N ASN A 257 -44.42 -2.86 25.26
CA ASN A 257 -43.89 -2.08 24.14
C ASN A 257 -42.41 -1.76 24.33
N GLU A 258 -42.00 -1.41 25.55
CA GLU A 258 -40.59 -1.16 25.90
C GLU A 258 -39.74 -2.42 25.70
N LEU A 259 -40.18 -3.59 26.19
CA LEU A 259 -39.54 -4.88 25.95
C LEU A 259 -39.41 -5.17 24.45
N ARG A 260 -40.46 -4.91 23.68
CA ARG A 260 -40.45 -5.12 22.21
C ARG A 260 -39.46 -4.18 21.53
N GLU A 261 -39.36 -2.93 21.96
CA GLU A 261 -38.39 -1.97 21.44
C GLU A 261 -36.95 -2.37 21.80
N GLN A 262 -36.72 -2.75 23.06
CA GLN A 262 -35.42 -3.26 23.54
C GLN A 262 -34.99 -4.51 22.76
N LEU A 263 -35.89 -5.48 22.60
CA LEU A 263 -35.62 -6.70 21.84
C LEU A 263 -35.31 -6.39 20.38
N ASN A 264 -36.10 -5.56 19.70
CA ASN A 264 -35.86 -5.21 18.30
C ASN A 264 -34.55 -4.44 18.11
N ALA A 265 -34.22 -3.53 19.02
CA ALA A 265 -32.97 -2.78 18.98
C ALA A 265 -31.77 -3.72 19.16
N TRP A 266 -31.82 -4.59 20.17
CA TRP A 266 -30.73 -5.52 20.44
C TRP A 266 -30.62 -6.63 19.39
N ALA A 267 -31.74 -7.13 18.85
CA ALA A 267 -31.77 -8.09 17.75
C ALA A 267 -31.05 -7.54 16.51
N ARG A 268 -31.29 -6.28 16.14
CA ARG A 268 -30.58 -5.63 15.03
C ARG A 268 -29.06 -5.62 15.24
N ILE A 269 -28.62 -5.28 16.45
CA ILE A 269 -27.20 -5.24 16.80
C ILE A 269 -26.59 -6.65 16.75
N ILE A 270 -27.26 -7.65 17.35
CA ILE A 270 -26.79 -9.04 17.39
C ILE A 270 -26.74 -9.66 15.99
N TYR A 271 -27.77 -9.47 15.16
CA TYR A 271 -27.78 -10.02 13.80
C TYR A 271 -26.70 -9.37 12.90
N ASP A 272 -26.50 -8.05 13.01
CA ASP A 272 -25.42 -7.35 12.29
C ASP A 272 -24.03 -7.81 12.77
N ALA A 273 -23.84 -7.92 14.09
CA ALA A 273 -22.59 -8.43 14.67
C ALA A 273 -22.32 -9.89 14.26
N ASN A 274 -23.34 -10.76 14.22
CA ASN A 274 -23.19 -12.15 13.78
C ASN A 274 -22.77 -12.23 12.31
N ALA A 275 -23.44 -11.49 11.43
CA ALA A 275 -23.10 -11.48 10.00
C ALA A 275 -21.66 -11.00 9.75
N LYS A 276 -21.24 -9.94 10.45
CA LYS A 276 -19.86 -9.43 10.38
C LYS A 276 -18.84 -10.42 10.96
N MET A 277 -19.15 -11.07 12.08
CA MET A 277 -18.25 -12.04 12.72
C MET A 277 -18.09 -13.32 11.88
N GLU A 278 -19.17 -13.82 11.27
CA GLU A 278 -19.12 -14.95 10.33
C GLU A 278 -18.26 -14.61 9.10
N LYS A 279 -18.47 -13.41 8.54
CA LYS A 279 -17.66 -12.95 7.41
C LYS A 279 -16.19 -12.79 7.79
N LEU A 280 -15.90 -12.23 8.97
CA LEU A 280 -14.56 -12.11 9.51
C LEU A 280 -13.89 -13.48 9.63
N SER A 281 -14.57 -14.46 10.24
CA SER A 281 -14.04 -15.83 10.38
C SER A 281 -13.74 -16.48 9.02
N SER A 282 -14.58 -16.28 8.01
CA SER A 282 -14.32 -16.77 6.64
C SER A 282 -13.09 -16.10 6.03
N THR A 283 -13.01 -14.77 6.14
CA THR A 283 -11.89 -14.00 5.56
C THR A 283 -10.56 -14.33 6.24
N ILE A 284 -10.55 -14.59 7.55
CA ILE A 284 -9.38 -15.05 8.30
C ILE A 284 -8.89 -16.40 7.77
N ALA A 285 -9.79 -17.35 7.53
CA ALA A 285 -9.44 -18.67 6.99
C ALA A 285 -8.88 -18.57 5.55
N GLU A 286 -9.49 -17.74 4.70
CA GLU A 286 -9.00 -17.46 3.35
C GLU A 286 -7.60 -16.82 3.37
N CYS A 287 -7.38 -15.84 4.27
CA CYS A 287 -6.07 -15.22 4.47
C CYS A 287 -5.01 -16.24 4.91
N GLN A 288 -5.34 -17.12 5.86
CA GLN A 288 -4.41 -18.14 6.34
C GLN A 288 -3.98 -19.08 5.22
N LEU A 289 -4.91 -19.55 4.39
CA LEU A 289 -4.61 -20.42 3.25
C LEU A 289 -3.76 -19.71 2.19
N ALA A 290 -4.11 -18.46 1.85
CA ALA A 290 -3.37 -17.67 0.87
C ALA A 290 -1.94 -17.36 1.33
N LEU A 291 -1.75 -17.05 2.62
CA LEU A 291 -0.44 -16.82 3.22
C LEU A 291 0.40 -18.10 3.25
N SER A 292 -0.16 -19.23 3.67
CA SER A 292 0.58 -20.50 3.70
C SER A 292 1.05 -20.92 2.30
N ASN A 293 0.19 -20.80 1.28
CA ASN A 293 0.59 -21.07 -0.10
C ASN A 293 1.72 -20.13 -0.59
N MET A 294 1.74 -18.88 -0.15
CA MET A 294 2.79 -17.93 -0.51
C MET A 294 4.09 -18.24 0.23
N GLU A 295 4.03 -18.59 1.51
CA GLU A 295 5.17 -19.02 2.32
C GLU A 295 5.82 -20.27 1.72
N ASP A 296 5.03 -21.28 1.36
CA ASP A 296 5.51 -22.50 0.70
C ASP A 296 6.23 -22.19 -0.62
N ARG A 297 5.66 -21.27 -1.43
CA ARG A 297 6.30 -20.83 -2.67
C ARG A 297 7.60 -20.08 -2.40
N MET A 298 7.65 -19.24 -1.38
CA MET A 298 8.86 -18.50 -0.98
C MET A 298 9.96 -19.44 -0.48
N GLU A 299 9.61 -20.49 0.28
CA GLU A 299 10.56 -21.50 0.78
C GLU A 299 11.14 -22.37 -0.35
N GLN A 300 10.38 -22.61 -1.42
CA GLN A 300 10.84 -23.36 -2.59
C GLN A 300 11.81 -22.56 -3.48
N LEU A 301 11.92 -21.24 -3.29
CA LEU A 301 12.83 -20.42 -4.10
C LEU A 301 14.28 -20.67 -3.72
N ARG A 302 15.10 -20.97 -4.74
CA ARG A 302 16.55 -21.06 -4.55
C ARG A 302 17.16 -19.72 -4.12
N PRO A 303 18.20 -19.74 -3.26
CA PRO A 303 19.03 -18.56 -2.97
C PRO A 303 19.57 -17.94 -4.25
N ILE A 304 19.75 -16.63 -4.27
CA ILE A 304 20.17 -15.90 -5.49
C ILE A 304 21.60 -16.28 -5.88
N GLU A 305 22.43 -16.60 -4.89
CA GLU A 305 23.83 -17.02 -5.03
C GLU A 305 23.99 -18.34 -5.80
N GLU A 306 22.94 -19.17 -5.85
CA GLU A 306 22.94 -20.47 -6.53
C GLU A 306 22.34 -20.42 -7.94
N LEU A 307 21.85 -19.25 -8.37
CA LEU A 307 21.25 -19.07 -9.69
C LEU A 307 22.33 -18.92 -10.77
N ARG A 308 22.10 -19.55 -11.93
CA ARG A 308 22.94 -19.33 -13.12
C ARG A 308 22.56 -18.01 -13.80
N LEU A 309 23.49 -17.44 -14.57
CA LEU A 309 23.28 -16.16 -15.29
C LEU A 309 22.08 -16.20 -16.25
N GLU A 310 21.86 -17.35 -16.91
CA GLU A 310 20.72 -17.57 -17.81
C GLU A 310 19.38 -17.64 -17.06
N GLU A 311 19.41 -18.04 -15.78
CA GLU A 311 18.23 -18.24 -14.93
C GLU A 311 17.80 -16.94 -14.21
N LEU A 312 18.67 -15.93 -14.15
CA LEU A 312 18.42 -14.65 -13.47
C LEU A 312 17.17 -13.94 -14.01
N THR A 313 16.96 -13.95 -15.33
CA THR A 313 15.77 -13.33 -15.96
C THR A 313 14.48 -14.06 -15.57
N ILE A 314 14.54 -15.39 -15.45
CA ILE A 314 13.41 -16.21 -15.02
C ILE A 314 13.09 -15.92 -13.55
N ALA A 315 14.11 -15.87 -12.69
CA ALA A 315 13.95 -15.58 -11.27
C ALA A 315 13.36 -14.18 -11.00
N VAL A 316 13.73 -13.17 -11.80
CA VAL A 316 13.11 -11.83 -11.75
C VAL A 316 11.61 -11.91 -12.07
N ASN A 317 11.25 -12.62 -13.14
CA ASN A 317 9.85 -12.77 -13.54
C ASN A 317 9.02 -13.55 -12.48
N GLU A 318 9.58 -14.61 -11.90
CA GLU A 318 8.96 -15.35 -10.79
C GLU A 318 8.74 -14.45 -9.56
N SER A 319 9.72 -13.60 -9.21
CA SER A 319 9.61 -12.64 -8.12
C SER A 319 8.53 -11.58 -8.39
N GLU A 320 8.38 -11.11 -9.64
CA GLU A 320 7.29 -10.21 -10.03
C GLU A 320 5.91 -10.85 -9.93
N GLN A 321 5.77 -12.12 -10.34
CA GLN A 321 4.52 -12.86 -10.16
C GLN A 321 4.15 -13.01 -8.67
N LEU A 322 5.14 -13.25 -7.81
CA LEU A 322 4.94 -13.30 -6.36
C LEU A 322 4.55 -11.93 -5.78
N LYS A 323 5.08 -10.82 -6.31
CA LYS A 323 4.63 -9.47 -5.91
C LYS A 323 3.17 -9.24 -6.26
N GLN A 324 2.73 -9.65 -7.45
CA GLN A 324 1.34 -9.55 -7.86
C GLN A 324 0.43 -10.42 -6.98
N TYR A 325 0.88 -11.63 -6.63
CA TYR A 325 0.15 -12.51 -5.72
C TYR A 325 0.03 -11.89 -4.31
N LEU A 326 1.12 -11.36 -3.76
CA LEU A 326 1.12 -10.66 -2.47
C LEU A 326 0.16 -9.46 -2.46
N ALA A 327 0.09 -8.70 -3.55
CA ALA A 327 -0.83 -7.58 -3.67
C ALA A 327 -2.30 -8.02 -3.58
N ARG A 328 -2.65 -9.19 -4.17
CA ARG A 328 -3.99 -9.77 -4.03
C ARG A 328 -4.24 -10.27 -2.61
N THR A 329 -3.28 -10.98 -2.02
CA THR A 329 -3.40 -11.47 -0.63
C THR A 329 -3.59 -10.33 0.36
N ARG A 330 -2.92 -9.19 0.13
CA ARG A 330 -3.09 -7.99 0.95
C ARG A 330 -4.52 -7.46 0.95
N MET A 331 -5.24 -7.54 -0.18
CA MET A 331 -6.64 -7.09 -0.21
C MET A 331 -7.50 -7.89 0.77
N TYR A 332 -7.32 -9.22 0.86
CA TYR A 332 -8.04 -10.04 1.83
C TYR A 332 -7.71 -9.68 3.28
N VAL A 333 -6.44 -9.37 3.56
CA VAL A 333 -6.00 -8.96 4.90
C VAL A 333 -6.56 -7.59 5.27
N ASP A 334 -6.58 -6.65 4.34
CA ASP A 334 -7.19 -5.34 4.52
C ASP A 334 -8.71 -5.48 4.77
N ASP A 335 -9.42 -6.33 4.01
CA ASP A 335 -10.84 -6.64 4.24
C ASP A 335 -11.09 -7.24 5.64
N ALA A 336 -10.24 -8.15 6.11
CA ALA A 336 -10.35 -8.75 7.44
C ALA A 336 -10.09 -7.74 8.57
N ASN A 337 -9.10 -6.84 8.38
CA ASN A 337 -8.83 -5.76 9.31
C ASN A 337 -9.97 -4.73 9.33
N ASP A 338 -10.57 -4.43 8.18
CA ASP A 338 -11.72 -3.52 8.07
C ASP A 338 -12.95 -4.10 8.78
N LEU A 339 -13.22 -5.40 8.64
CA LEU A 339 -14.29 -6.08 9.38
C LEU A 339 -14.05 -6.03 10.89
N SER A 340 -12.81 -6.25 11.33
CA SER A 340 -12.43 -6.08 12.74
C SER A 340 -12.65 -4.64 13.22
N GLY A 341 -12.31 -3.64 12.40
CA GLY A 341 -12.52 -2.23 12.72
C GLY A 341 -13.99 -1.85 12.79
N GLN A 342 -14.82 -2.40 11.90
CA GLN A 342 -16.28 -2.21 11.92
C GLN A 342 -16.93 -2.84 13.15
N LEU A 343 -16.48 -4.02 13.59
CA LEU A 343 -16.96 -4.64 14.83
C LEU A 343 -16.60 -3.79 16.05
N LEU A 344 -15.37 -3.28 16.11
CA LEU A 344 -14.94 -2.39 17.18
C LEU A 344 -15.73 -1.06 17.19
N ALA A 345 -16.05 -0.51 16.02
CA ALA A 345 -16.89 0.68 15.89
C ALA A 345 -18.35 0.45 16.29
N SER A 346 -18.80 -0.81 16.34
CA SER A 346 -20.10 -1.23 16.87
C SER A 346 -20.03 -1.63 18.36
N ASP A 347 -18.96 -1.25 19.07
CA ASP A 347 -18.69 -1.60 20.48
C ASP A 347 -18.61 -3.11 20.75
N VAL A 348 -18.25 -3.91 19.73
CA VAL A 348 -18.01 -5.36 19.86
C VAL A 348 -16.51 -5.59 19.93
N GLU A 349 -15.99 -5.76 21.15
CA GLU A 349 -14.58 -6.11 21.36
C GLU A 349 -14.33 -7.58 20.99
N LEU A 350 -13.36 -7.82 20.09
CA LEU A 350 -13.00 -9.17 19.68
C LEU A 350 -12.40 -9.97 20.84
N ALA A 351 -12.81 -11.24 20.93
CA ALA A 351 -12.19 -12.21 21.83
C ALA A 351 -10.68 -12.39 21.51
N PRO A 352 -9.87 -12.86 22.48
CA PRO A 352 -8.42 -12.98 22.30
C PRO A 352 -8.02 -13.90 21.14
N GLU A 353 -8.83 -14.92 20.82
CA GLU A 353 -8.54 -15.87 19.73
C GLU A 353 -8.57 -15.23 18.32
N PRO A 354 -9.70 -14.66 17.84
CA PRO A 354 -9.72 -13.99 16.53
C PRO A 354 -8.77 -12.80 16.45
N SER A 355 -8.58 -12.08 17.56
CA SER A 355 -7.60 -10.99 17.64
C SER A 355 -6.16 -11.48 17.45
N ALA A 356 -5.78 -12.60 18.10
CA ALA A 356 -4.47 -13.22 17.93
C ALA A 356 -4.26 -13.75 16.50
N GLN A 357 -5.30 -14.32 15.88
CA GLN A 357 -5.24 -14.79 14.49
C GLN A 357 -5.01 -13.63 13.51
N LEU A 358 -5.75 -12.52 13.64
CA LEU A 358 -5.54 -11.32 12.83
C LEU A 358 -4.15 -10.72 13.02
N LYS A 359 -3.66 -10.65 14.27
CA LYS A 359 -2.30 -10.19 14.54
C LYS A 359 -1.26 -11.08 13.85
N SER A 360 -1.40 -12.40 13.95
CA SER A 360 -0.51 -13.34 13.26
C SER A 360 -0.53 -13.19 11.75
N ILE A 361 -1.71 -13.00 11.14
CA ILE A 361 -1.85 -12.73 9.70
C ILE A 361 -1.11 -11.44 9.32
N ASN A 362 -1.28 -10.37 10.09
CA ASN A 362 -0.62 -9.08 9.87
C ASN A 362 0.92 -9.17 10.01
N ASP A 363 1.41 -9.93 10.97
CA ASP A 363 2.86 -10.16 11.15
C ASP A 363 3.43 -10.97 9.98
N ARG A 364 2.74 -12.03 9.55
CA ARG A 364 3.15 -12.90 8.43
C ARG A 364 3.21 -12.14 7.10
N ILE A 365 2.18 -11.36 6.76
CA ILE A 365 2.18 -10.57 5.51
C ILE A 365 3.27 -9.51 5.50
N THR A 366 3.57 -8.90 6.66
CA THR A 366 4.64 -7.92 6.80
C THR A 366 6.00 -8.55 6.58
N LYS A 367 6.23 -9.76 7.14
CA LYS A 367 7.43 -10.54 6.91
C LYS A 367 7.60 -10.92 5.43
N LEU A 368 6.57 -11.51 4.81
CA LEU A 368 6.59 -11.87 3.39
C LEU A 368 6.89 -10.67 2.48
N LYS A 369 6.31 -9.51 2.80
CA LYS A 369 6.59 -8.26 2.09
C LYS A 369 8.06 -7.86 2.20
N SER A 370 8.63 -7.93 3.40
CA SER A 370 10.05 -7.64 3.63
C SER A 370 10.95 -8.60 2.85
N ASP A 371 10.71 -9.91 2.96
CA ASP A 371 11.53 -10.94 2.33
C ASP A 371 11.50 -10.82 0.79
N LEU A 372 10.33 -10.56 0.22
CA LEU A 372 10.18 -10.37 -1.22
C LEU A 372 10.82 -9.07 -1.72
N LEU A 373 10.78 -7.99 -0.94
CA LEU A 373 11.47 -6.73 -1.24
C LEU A 373 12.99 -6.94 -1.27
N ILE A 374 13.54 -7.61 -0.25
CA ILE A 374 14.97 -7.92 -0.17
C ILE A 374 15.39 -8.78 -1.37
N ARG A 375 14.64 -9.86 -1.67
CA ARG A 375 14.93 -10.72 -2.82
C ARG A 375 14.89 -9.95 -4.14
N SER A 376 13.88 -9.11 -4.34
CA SER A 376 13.73 -8.33 -5.58
C SER A 376 14.88 -7.35 -5.76
N ALA A 377 15.26 -6.62 -4.71
CA ALA A 377 16.40 -5.71 -4.76
C ALA A 377 17.73 -6.45 -5.01
N ALA A 378 17.90 -7.65 -4.44
CA ALA A 378 19.08 -8.47 -4.69
C ALA A 378 19.12 -9.00 -6.13
N LEU A 379 17.99 -9.42 -6.70
CA LEU A 379 17.89 -9.84 -8.11
C LEU A 379 18.16 -8.67 -9.07
N GLU A 380 17.65 -7.47 -8.78
CA GLU A 380 17.93 -6.26 -9.58
C GLU A 380 19.42 -5.90 -9.57
N ARG A 381 20.08 -6.00 -8.40
CA ARG A 381 21.54 -5.82 -8.30
C ARG A 381 22.29 -6.89 -9.08
N ALA A 382 21.93 -8.16 -8.90
CA ALA A 382 22.56 -9.25 -9.63
C ALA A 382 22.37 -9.12 -11.15
N MET A 383 21.22 -8.62 -11.61
CA MET A 383 20.97 -8.31 -13.02
C MET A 383 21.81 -7.14 -13.52
N THR A 384 22.09 -6.15 -12.68
CA THR A 384 22.95 -5.02 -13.02
C THR A 384 24.42 -5.45 -13.10
N ASP A 385 24.85 -6.28 -12.15
CA ASP A 385 26.25 -6.70 -12.00
C ASP A 385 26.63 -7.85 -12.95
N PHE A 386 25.69 -8.73 -13.28
CA PHE A 386 25.96 -9.95 -14.04
C PHE A 386 24.98 -10.23 -15.18
N GLY A 387 24.00 -9.36 -15.40
CA GLY A 387 23.10 -9.49 -16.54
C GLY A 387 23.85 -9.41 -17.89
N PRO A 388 23.19 -9.74 -19.00
CA PRO A 388 23.79 -9.76 -20.33
C PRO A 388 24.33 -8.40 -20.80
N SER A 389 23.98 -7.32 -20.10
CA SER A 389 24.50 -5.96 -20.36
C SER A 389 25.47 -5.45 -19.29
N SER A 390 25.91 -6.32 -18.38
CA SER A 390 26.83 -5.96 -17.30
C SER A 390 28.24 -5.72 -17.83
N GLN A 391 28.92 -4.71 -17.28
CA GLN A 391 30.32 -4.43 -17.62
C GLN A 391 31.30 -5.29 -16.80
N HIS A 392 30.81 -6.22 -15.96
CA HIS A 392 31.66 -6.94 -15.01
C HIS A 392 32.68 -7.85 -15.71
N PHE A 393 32.31 -8.46 -16.86
CA PHE A 393 33.26 -9.26 -17.64
C PHE A 393 34.47 -8.43 -18.13
N LEU A 394 34.31 -7.11 -18.30
CA LEU A 394 35.41 -6.19 -18.66
C LEU A 394 36.42 -6.00 -17.52
N ARG A 395 36.14 -6.45 -16.29
CA ARG A 395 37.15 -6.45 -15.22
C ARG A 395 38.38 -7.29 -15.57
N ASN A 396 38.20 -8.30 -16.41
CA ASN A 396 39.27 -9.19 -16.91
C ASN A 396 40.09 -8.56 -18.05
N SER A 397 39.80 -7.31 -18.46
CA SER A 397 40.61 -6.57 -19.44
C SER A 397 42.00 -6.22 -18.92
N VAL A 398 42.12 -5.99 -17.62
CA VAL A 398 43.38 -5.63 -16.96
C VAL A 398 43.92 -6.77 -16.11
N GLN A 399 45.24 -6.79 -15.94
CA GLN A 399 45.94 -7.73 -15.08
C GLN A 399 46.49 -7.00 -13.86
N MET A 400 46.74 -7.73 -12.76
CA MET A 400 47.46 -7.21 -11.60
C MET A 400 48.77 -6.52 -12.05
N PRO A 401 49.10 -5.33 -11.54
CA PRO A 401 48.50 -4.63 -10.38
C PRO A 401 47.29 -3.74 -10.71
N TRP A 402 46.80 -3.74 -11.94
CA TRP A 402 45.72 -2.88 -12.38
C TRP A 402 44.33 -3.47 -12.12
N GLN A 403 43.38 -2.61 -11.76
CA GLN A 403 41.97 -2.94 -11.63
C GLN A 403 41.11 -1.94 -12.40
N ARG A 404 40.21 -2.44 -13.25
CA ARG A 404 39.15 -1.65 -13.86
C ARG A 404 38.03 -1.41 -12.86
N ALA A 405 37.57 -0.18 -12.79
CA ALA A 405 36.42 0.24 -12.00
C ALA A 405 35.51 1.15 -12.83
N VAL A 406 34.27 1.35 -12.40
CA VAL A 406 33.32 2.26 -13.03
C VAL A 406 32.96 3.35 -12.03
N SER A 407 33.04 4.60 -12.47
CA SER A 407 32.75 5.75 -11.62
C SER A 407 31.26 5.84 -11.34
N SER A 408 30.89 6.06 -10.08
CA SER A 408 29.49 6.17 -9.65
C SER A 408 28.81 7.46 -10.12
N SER A 409 29.56 8.50 -10.49
CA SER A 409 29.00 9.79 -10.91
C SER A 409 28.63 9.83 -12.39
N ASN A 410 29.57 9.46 -13.27
CA ASN A 410 29.42 9.56 -14.73
C ASN A 410 29.32 8.20 -15.42
N HIS A 411 29.35 7.09 -14.68
CA HIS A 411 29.23 5.71 -15.22
C HIS A 411 30.29 5.35 -16.27
N LEU A 412 31.43 6.07 -16.29
CA LEU A 412 32.56 5.83 -17.18
C LEU A 412 33.63 4.96 -16.51
N PRO A 413 34.38 4.16 -17.28
CA PRO A 413 35.47 3.34 -16.73
C PRO A 413 36.69 4.19 -16.33
N TYR A 414 37.35 3.77 -15.25
CA TYR A 414 38.65 4.26 -14.82
C TYR A 414 39.49 3.09 -14.28
N TYR A 415 40.80 3.29 -14.19
CA TYR A 415 41.76 2.23 -13.86
C TYR A 415 42.54 2.61 -12.62
N ILE A 416 42.71 1.63 -11.73
CA ILE A 416 43.38 1.78 -10.44
C ILE A 416 44.62 0.91 -10.47
N ASN A 417 45.79 1.51 -10.25
CA ASN A 417 47.02 0.76 -10.01
C ASN A 417 47.19 0.54 -8.51
N HIS A 418 47.17 -0.71 -8.07
CA HIS A 418 47.31 -1.06 -6.65
C HIS A 418 48.75 -1.03 -6.14
N GLU A 419 49.76 -1.05 -7.02
CA GLU A 419 51.17 -0.90 -6.64
C GLU A 419 51.56 0.56 -6.44
N THR A 420 51.14 1.44 -7.37
CA THR A 420 51.47 2.87 -7.30
C THR A 420 50.42 3.70 -6.56
N GLU A 421 49.27 3.10 -6.26
CA GLU A 421 48.11 3.74 -5.62
C GLU A 421 47.58 4.96 -6.40
N VAL A 422 47.73 4.95 -7.72
CA VAL A 422 47.25 6.00 -8.63
C VAL A 422 46.07 5.50 -9.44
N THR A 423 45.10 6.39 -9.64
CA THR A 423 43.97 6.20 -10.54
C THR A 423 44.17 6.99 -11.83
N GLN A 424 43.80 6.43 -12.97
CA GLN A 424 43.86 7.10 -14.27
C GLN A 424 42.66 6.75 -15.15
N TRP A 425 42.39 7.60 -16.13
CA TRP A 425 41.31 7.42 -17.10
C TRP A 425 41.69 6.57 -18.31
N ASP A 426 42.98 6.44 -18.59
CA ASP A 426 43.51 5.70 -19.73
C ASP A 426 43.79 4.26 -19.34
N HIS A 427 43.42 3.33 -20.21
CA HIS A 427 43.72 1.91 -19.98
C HIS A 427 45.25 1.71 -19.97
N PRO A 428 45.84 0.89 -19.08
CA PRO A 428 47.30 0.71 -19.01
C PRO A 428 47.92 0.30 -20.35
N ALA A 429 47.34 -0.70 -21.02
CA ALA A 429 47.77 -1.08 -22.38
C ALA A 429 47.55 0.04 -23.42
N MET A 430 46.59 0.96 -23.24
CA MET A 430 46.45 2.12 -24.13
C MET A 430 47.59 3.11 -23.92
N VAL A 431 48.03 3.33 -22.67
CA VAL A 431 49.21 4.16 -22.36
C VAL A 431 50.45 3.60 -23.05
N GLU A 432 50.70 2.30 -22.93
CA GLU A 432 51.81 1.61 -23.62
C GLU A 432 51.72 1.77 -25.14
N ILE A 433 50.53 1.57 -25.73
CA ILE A 433 50.32 1.79 -27.16
C ILE A 433 50.68 3.23 -27.53
N MET A 434 50.18 4.22 -26.79
CA MET A 434 50.44 5.64 -27.06
C MET A 434 51.93 6.00 -26.97
N GLU A 435 52.65 5.44 -26.01
CA GLU A 435 54.11 5.58 -25.91
C GLU A 435 54.81 5.00 -27.15
N GLU A 436 54.42 3.81 -27.61
CA GLU A 436 54.98 3.22 -28.83
C GLU A 436 54.72 4.09 -30.08
N LEU A 437 53.57 4.77 -30.15
CA LEU A 437 53.22 5.66 -31.28
C LEU A 437 54.13 6.88 -31.38
N THR A 438 54.80 7.29 -30.28
CA THR A 438 55.75 8.41 -30.30
C THR A 438 56.92 8.16 -31.24
N ASN A 439 57.29 6.89 -31.48
CA ASN A 439 58.32 6.51 -32.44
C ASN A 439 58.03 7.03 -33.86
N PHE A 440 56.75 7.19 -34.23
CA PHE A 440 56.36 7.73 -35.52
C PHE A 440 56.57 9.24 -35.63
N ASN A 441 56.83 9.97 -34.54
CA ASN A 441 57.12 11.41 -34.57
C ASN A 441 58.37 11.76 -35.39
N GLN A 442 59.24 10.77 -35.66
CA GLN A 442 60.39 10.93 -36.56
C GLN A 442 60.00 11.16 -38.03
N ILE A 443 58.78 10.75 -38.43
CA ILE A 443 58.28 10.92 -39.80
C ILE A 443 57.99 12.40 -40.06
N LYS A 444 58.65 12.98 -41.07
CA LYS A 444 58.56 14.41 -41.38
C LYS A 444 57.24 14.83 -42.02
N PHE A 445 56.57 13.92 -42.72
CA PHE A 445 55.30 14.20 -43.40
C PHE A 445 54.12 13.87 -42.49
N SER A 446 53.27 14.87 -42.18
CA SER A 446 52.12 14.71 -41.28
C SER A 446 51.13 13.64 -41.74
N ALA A 447 50.78 13.62 -43.03
CA ALA A 447 49.85 12.63 -43.56
C ALA A 447 50.32 11.19 -43.33
N TYR A 448 51.60 10.89 -43.59
CA TYR A 448 52.17 9.56 -43.34
C TYR A 448 52.32 9.27 -41.85
N ARG A 449 52.69 10.26 -41.04
CA ARG A 449 52.84 10.10 -39.59
C ARG A 449 51.51 9.77 -38.92
N THR A 450 50.48 10.57 -39.17
CA THR A 450 49.10 10.32 -38.71
C THR A 450 48.62 8.95 -39.22
N ALA A 451 48.82 8.63 -40.49
CA ALA A 451 48.40 7.35 -41.07
C ALA A 451 49.12 6.15 -40.45
N MET A 452 50.44 6.24 -40.17
CA MET A 452 51.19 5.18 -39.48
C MET A 452 50.71 4.99 -38.04
N LYS A 453 50.50 6.10 -37.30
CA LYS A 453 49.93 6.05 -35.95
C LYS A 453 48.56 5.38 -35.95
N LEU A 454 47.68 5.78 -36.87
CA LEU A 454 46.33 5.24 -36.99
C LEU A 454 46.31 3.77 -37.41
N ARG A 455 47.18 3.36 -38.34
CA ARG A 455 47.35 1.96 -38.73
C ARG A 455 47.86 1.10 -37.58
N SER A 456 48.78 1.61 -36.78
CA SER A 456 49.27 0.93 -35.59
C SER A 456 48.16 0.73 -34.55
N ILE A 457 47.39 1.78 -34.25
CA ILE A 457 46.20 1.66 -33.38
C ILE A 457 45.19 0.67 -33.93
N GLN A 458 44.85 0.76 -35.23
CA GLN A 458 43.88 -0.12 -35.87
C GLN A 458 44.20 -1.60 -35.63
N LYS A 459 45.47 -1.98 -35.76
CA LYS A 459 45.95 -3.35 -35.50
C LYS A 459 45.92 -3.75 -34.04
N ARG A 460 46.28 -2.84 -33.14
CA ARG A 460 46.33 -3.10 -31.68
C ARG A 460 44.93 -3.22 -31.08
N LEU A 461 43.96 -2.52 -31.66
CA LEU A 461 42.55 -2.62 -31.33
C LEU A 461 41.81 -3.71 -32.12
N CYS A 462 42.51 -4.48 -32.95
CA CYS A 462 41.97 -5.54 -33.81
C CYS A 462 40.83 -5.08 -34.75
N LEU A 463 40.76 -3.77 -35.07
CA LEU A 463 39.72 -3.21 -35.94
C LEU A 463 39.95 -3.58 -37.41
N ASP A 464 41.18 -3.93 -37.78
CA ASP A 464 41.52 -4.45 -39.10
C ASP A 464 41.04 -5.89 -39.35
N LEU A 465 40.44 -6.54 -38.34
CA LEU A 465 39.79 -7.85 -38.47
C LEU A 465 38.26 -7.74 -38.61
N LEU A 466 37.68 -6.57 -38.34
CA LEU A 466 36.24 -6.34 -38.37
C LEU A 466 35.81 -5.88 -39.76
N THR A 467 34.88 -6.58 -40.42
CA THR A 467 34.40 -6.17 -41.74
C THR A 467 33.38 -5.04 -41.66
N LEU A 468 33.22 -4.24 -42.72
CA LEU A 468 32.18 -3.20 -42.76
C LEU A 468 30.76 -3.78 -42.65
N GLU A 469 30.53 -4.97 -43.22
CA GLU A 469 29.24 -5.67 -43.13
C GLU A 469 28.90 -6.09 -41.70
N ASP A 470 29.86 -6.68 -40.98
CA ASP A 470 29.68 -7.08 -39.57
C ASP A 470 29.40 -5.85 -38.69
N VAL A 471 30.11 -4.74 -38.94
CA VAL A 471 29.93 -3.46 -38.24
C VAL A 471 28.55 -2.86 -38.51
N ASP A 472 28.11 -2.82 -39.77
CA ASP A 472 26.83 -2.23 -40.14
C ASP A 472 25.64 -2.97 -39.51
N LEU A 473 25.64 -4.31 -39.57
CA LEU A 473 24.59 -5.13 -38.98
C LEU A 473 24.40 -4.87 -37.48
N LYS A 474 25.50 -4.71 -36.73
CA LYS A 474 25.44 -4.41 -35.29
C LYS A 474 25.03 -2.97 -35.01
N LEU A 475 25.44 -2.02 -35.85
CA LEU A 475 25.04 -0.61 -35.74
C LEU A 475 23.55 -0.39 -36.08
N GLU A 476 22.98 -1.12 -37.02
CA GLU A 476 21.54 -1.08 -37.32
C GLU A 476 20.70 -1.55 -36.12
N THR A 477 21.18 -2.56 -35.40
CA THR A 477 20.55 -3.06 -34.17
C THR A 477 20.51 -1.97 -33.10
N LEU A 478 21.60 -1.21 -32.93
CA LEU A 478 21.63 -0.05 -32.02
C LEU A 478 20.67 1.07 -32.44
N ASN A 479 20.61 1.40 -33.74
CA ASN A 479 19.75 2.47 -34.25
C ASN A 479 18.27 2.19 -33.98
N THR A 480 17.83 0.95 -34.17
CA THR A 480 16.44 0.53 -33.95
C THR A 480 16.01 0.74 -32.49
N MET A 481 16.96 0.68 -31.54
CA MET A 481 16.69 0.82 -30.12
C MET A 481 16.72 2.26 -29.60
N LEU A 482 17.49 3.17 -30.21
CA LEU A 482 17.87 4.45 -29.57
C LEU A 482 17.67 5.73 -30.41
N GLY A 483 17.51 5.64 -31.74
CA GLY A 483 17.46 6.84 -32.61
C GLY A 483 18.78 7.66 -32.64
N GLU A 484 18.74 8.91 -33.13
CA GLU A 484 19.91 9.84 -33.15
C GLU A 484 20.23 10.43 -31.76
N GLN A 485 20.38 9.61 -30.72
CA GLN A 485 20.68 10.04 -29.33
C GLN A 485 22.13 9.70 -28.89
N CYS A 486 22.51 10.18 -27.70
CA CYS A 486 23.78 9.83 -27.06
C CYS A 486 23.77 8.36 -26.60
N LEU A 487 24.88 7.65 -26.82
CA LEU A 487 25.05 6.26 -26.42
C LEU A 487 25.44 6.18 -24.95
N SER A 488 24.75 5.32 -24.19
CA SER A 488 25.23 4.93 -22.87
C SER A 488 26.37 3.92 -22.99
N MET A 489 27.21 3.82 -21.95
CA MET A 489 28.27 2.80 -21.92
C MET A 489 27.75 1.37 -22.07
N LYS A 490 26.53 1.12 -21.58
CA LYS A 490 25.84 -0.17 -21.74
C LYS A 490 25.60 -0.47 -23.23
N ASP A 491 25.14 0.51 -23.99
CA ASP A 491 24.83 0.34 -25.42
C ASP A 491 26.10 0.09 -26.24
N VAL A 492 27.18 0.83 -25.92
CA VAL A 492 28.50 0.62 -26.54
C VAL A 492 28.98 -0.82 -26.30
N VAL A 493 28.89 -1.31 -25.06
CA VAL A 493 29.28 -2.69 -24.72
C VAL A 493 28.41 -3.72 -25.43
N MET A 494 27.09 -3.54 -25.45
CA MET A 494 26.15 -4.44 -26.13
C MET A 494 26.40 -4.52 -27.66
N CYS A 495 26.96 -3.48 -28.25
CA CYS A 495 27.35 -3.49 -29.66
C CYS A 495 28.71 -4.15 -29.90
N LEU A 496 29.70 -3.84 -29.05
CA LEU A 496 31.08 -4.26 -29.27
C LEU A 496 31.33 -5.72 -28.88
N VAL A 497 30.71 -6.23 -27.82
CA VAL A 497 30.94 -7.61 -27.35
C VAL A 497 30.59 -8.63 -28.44
N PRO A 498 29.39 -8.64 -29.01
CA PRO A 498 29.05 -9.63 -30.04
C PRO A 498 29.91 -9.48 -31.30
N LEU A 499 30.35 -8.24 -31.61
CA LEU A 499 31.20 -7.95 -32.75
C LEU A 499 32.59 -8.58 -32.58
N PHE A 500 33.19 -8.45 -31.39
CA PHE A 500 34.49 -9.04 -31.08
C PHE A 500 34.43 -10.54 -30.81
N GLU A 501 33.33 -11.08 -30.28
CA GLU A 501 33.11 -12.53 -30.16
C GLU A 501 33.08 -13.19 -31.54
N THR A 502 32.30 -12.63 -32.48
CA THR A 502 32.24 -13.11 -33.87
C THR A 502 33.63 -13.03 -34.54
N ALA A 503 34.40 -11.98 -34.25
CA ALA A 503 35.75 -11.84 -34.77
C ALA A 503 36.74 -12.83 -34.13
N GLN A 504 36.60 -13.11 -32.83
CA GLN A 504 37.43 -14.08 -32.11
C GLN A 504 37.19 -15.50 -32.63
N GLU A 505 35.95 -15.87 -32.94
CA GLU A 505 35.62 -17.16 -33.56
C GLU A 505 36.33 -17.33 -34.92
N LYS A 506 36.40 -16.26 -35.73
CA LYS A 506 37.09 -16.25 -37.02
C LYS A 506 38.62 -16.23 -36.86
N TYR A 507 39.15 -15.55 -35.85
CA TYR A 507 40.58 -15.28 -35.66
C TYR A 507 41.06 -15.50 -34.21
N PRO A 508 41.00 -16.74 -33.69
CA PRO A 508 41.29 -17.03 -32.27
C PRO A 508 42.75 -16.75 -31.88
N GLU A 509 43.68 -16.92 -32.82
CA GLU A 509 45.11 -16.67 -32.62
C GLU A 509 45.48 -15.18 -32.54
N LEU A 510 44.58 -14.28 -32.98
CA LEU A 510 44.83 -12.83 -33.00
C LEU A 510 44.07 -12.10 -31.89
N ILE A 511 42.89 -12.59 -31.50
CA ILE A 511 42.07 -12.00 -30.43
C ILE A 511 42.10 -12.92 -29.20
N HIS A 512 43.13 -12.77 -28.37
CA HIS A 512 43.30 -13.58 -27.17
C HIS A 512 42.28 -13.25 -26.06
N SER A 513 41.80 -12.00 -26.00
CA SER A 513 40.87 -11.53 -24.96
C SER A 513 39.86 -10.55 -25.55
N VAL A 514 38.61 -10.98 -25.68
CA VAL A 514 37.47 -10.12 -26.03
C VAL A 514 37.29 -8.97 -25.01
N PRO A 515 37.34 -9.21 -23.68
CA PRO A 515 37.23 -8.13 -22.71
C PRO A 515 38.25 -7.00 -22.92
N LEU A 516 39.51 -7.35 -23.21
CA LEU A 516 40.56 -6.37 -23.47
C LEU A 516 40.32 -5.58 -24.76
N ALA A 517 39.96 -6.27 -25.86
CA ALA A 517 39.70 -5.61 -27.14
C ALA A 517 38.53 -4.61 -27.05
N VAL A 518 37.45 -5.00 -26.37
CA VAL A 518 36.29 -4.14 -26.13
C VAL A 518 36.66 -2.93 -25.27
N ASP A 519 37.35 -3.13 -24.14
CA ASP A 519 37.67 -2.03 -23.22
C ASP A 519 38.69 -1.05 -23.81
N LEU A 520 39.67 -1.53 -24.58
CA LEU A 520 40.61 -0.67 -25.29
C LEU A 520 39.90 0.19 -26.36
N LEU A 521 38.94 -0.37 -27.09
CA LEU A 521 38.17 0.39 -28.07
C LEU A 521 37.28 1.43 -27.40
N ILE A 522 36.63 1.07 -26.28
CA ILE A 522 35.89 2.01 -25.44
C ILE A 522 36.80 3.16 -25.00
N ASN A 523 37.97 2.85 -24.45
CA ASN A 523 38.91 3.86 -23.98
C ASN A 523 39.34 4.80 -25.11
N PHE A 524 39.62 4.24 -26.29
CA PHE A 524 39.98 5.00 -27.48
C PHE A 524 38.86 5.92 -27.98
N VAL A 525 37.62 5.42 -28.05
CA VAL A 525 36.43 6.19 -28.44
C VAL A 525 36.22 7.37 -27.49
N LEU A 526 36.28 7.11 -26.18
CA LEU A 526 36.14 8.14 -25.17
C LEU A 526 37.26 9.17 -25.29
N ASN A 527 38.50 8.77 -25.54
CA ASN A 527 39.61 9.71 -25.71
C ASN A 527 39.48 10.64 -26.93
N ILE A 528 38.80 10.20 -27.99
CA ILE A 528 38.57 11.01 -29.19
C ILE A 528 37.36 11.93 -29.03
N PHE A 529 36.23 11.40 -28.54
CA PHE A 529 34.93 12.08 -28.60
C PHE A 529 34.40 12.56 -27.25
N ASP A 530 34.88 12.01 -26.13
CA ASP A 530 34.59 12.47 -24.77
C ASP A 530 35.89 12.67 -23.94
N PRO A 531 36.76 13.60 -24.37
CA PRO A 531 38.00 13.89 -23.65
C PRO A 531 37.73 14.58 -22.30
N ALA A 532 36.56 15.16 -22.09
CA ALA A 532 36.17 15.78 -20.82
C ALA A 532 35.54 14.78 -19.84
N ARG A 533 35.32 13.51 -20.25
CA ARG A 533 34.64 12.46 -19.47
C ARG A 533 33.27 12.92 -18.94
N ASP A 534 32.55 13.68 -19.75
CA ASP A 534 31.24 14.26 -19.44
C ASP A 534 30.07 13.32 -19.78
N SER A 535 30.36 12.12 -20.28
CA SER A 535 29.40 11.07 -20.69
C SER A 535 28.59 11.40 -21.94
N ILE A 536 29.03 12.35 -22.76
CA ILE A 536 28.36 12.75 -24.00
C ILE A 536 29.03 12.06 -25.20
N LEU A 537 28.69 10.80 -25.45
CA LEU A 537 29.12 10.07 -26.66
C LEU A 537 27.99 10.00 -27.69
N ARG A 538 28.14 10.67 -28.83
CA ARG A 538 27.13 10.62 -29.91
C ARG A 538 27.23 9.30 -30.69
N ALA A 539 26.07 8.68 -30.98
CA ALA A 539 26.00 7.49 -31.83
C ALA A 539 26.64 7.73 -33.20
N PHE A 540 26.40 8.91 -33.80
CA PHE A 540 26.98 9.28 -35.10
C PHE A 540 28.52 9.24 -35.09
N SER A 541 29.17 9.83 -34.08
CA SER A 541 30.62 9.86 -33.96
C SER A 541 31.22 8.46 -33.78
N PHE A 542 30.56 7.62 -32.98
CA PHE A 542 30.94 6.23 -32.79
C PHE A 542 30.90 5.44 -34.11
N ARG A 543 29.85 5.62 -34.93
CA ARG A 543 29.72 4.99 -36.26
C ARG A 543 30.84 5.42 -37.19
N VAL A 544 31.10 6.73 -37.28
CA VAL A 544 32.15 7.29 -38.15
C VAL A 544 33.50 6.66 -37.85
N LEU A 545 33.87 6.54 -36.56
CA LEU A 545 35.15 5.94 -36.17
C LEU A 545 35.25 4.46 -36.56
N LEU A 546 34.20 3.67 -36.27
CA LEU A 546 34.18 2.25 -36.63
C LEU A 546 34.27 2.04 -38.15
N THR A 547 33.55 2.84 -38.94
CA THR A 547 33.63 2.79 -40.42
C THR A 547 35.05 3.12 -40.91
N ILE A 548 35.70 4.12 -40.33
CA ILE A 548 37.04 4.53 -40.74
C ILE A 548 38.06 3.43 -40.44
N LEU A 549 37.93 2.74 -39.31
CA LEU A 549 38.92 1.80 -38.81
C LEU A 549 38.61 0.32 -39.10
N CYS A 550 37.42 -0.03 -39.56
CA CYS A 550 37.13 -1.40 -39.98
C CYS A 550 37.93 -1.82 -41.22
N ASN A 551 37.94 -3.11 -41.51
CA ASN A 551 38.50 -3.67 -42.73
C ASN A 551 37.48 -3.61 -43.87
N SER A 552 37.74 -2.74 -44.84
CA SER A 552 36.96 -2.59 -46.06
C SER A 552 37.76 -1.80 -47.09
N ASN A 553 37.34 -1.83 -48.36
CA ASN A 553 37.96 -1.00 -49.38
C ASN A 553 37.70 0.49 -49.10
N LEU A 554 38.61 1.34 -49.55
CA LEU A 554 38.53 2.77 -49.31
C LEU A 554 37.24 3.39 -49.91
N GLU A 555 36.87 2.97 -51.12
CA GLU A 555 35.66 3.48 -51.78
C GLU A 555 34.38 3.06 -51.03
N ASP A 556 34.31 1.83 -50.54
CA ASP A 556 33.16 1.32 -49.77
C ASP A 556 32.99 2.10 -48.46
N LYS A 557 34.10 2.41 -47.76
CA LYS A 557 34.10 3.30 -46.60
C LYS A 557 33.56 4.69 -46.95
N TYR A 558 34.00 5.27 -48.06
CA TYR A 558 33.50 6.58 -48.49
C TYR A 558 32.02 6.56 -48.84
N ARG A 559 31.53 5.51 -49.49
CA ARG A 559 30.11 5.33 -49.78
C ARG A 559 29.29 5.20 -48.49
N TYR A 560 29.79 4.44 -47.51
CA TYR A 560 29.14 4.32 -46.21
C TYR A 560 29.11 5.65 -45.46
N LEU A 561 30.24 6.37 -45.39
CA LEU A 561 30.30 7.69 -44.77
C LEU A 561 29.32 8.68 -45.43
N TYR A 562 29.14 8.61 -46.75
CA TYR A 562 28.11 9.39 -47.44
C TYR A 562 26.70 8.96 -47.01
N GLN A 563 26.42 7.66 -46.98
CA GLN A 563 25.11 7.13 -46.56
C GLN A 563 24.73 7.55 -45.14
N LEU A 564 25.71 7.67 -44.22
CA LEU A 564 25.48 8.15 -42.86
C LEU A 564 24.94 9.58 -42.77
N ILE A 565 25.25 10.43 -43.76
CA ILE A 565 24.88 11.85 -43.76
C ILE A 565 23.89 12.25 -44.85
N ALA A 566 23.59 11.33 -45.78
CA ALA A 566 22.69 11.59 -46.90
C ALA A 566 21.23 11.55 -46.47
N ASN A 567 20.46 12.52 -46.96
CA ASN A 567 19.01 12.51 -46.89
C ASN A 567 18.42 12.02 -48.23
N ASN A 568 17.08 11.98 -48.34
CA ASN A 568 16.37 11.61 -49.58
C ASN A 568 16.80 12.43 -50.82
N GLU A 569 17.32 13.65 -50.63
CA GLU A 569 17.75 14.56 -51.71
C GLU A 569 19.28 14.66 -51.89
N GLY A 570 20.07 13.91 -51.10
CA GLY A 570 21.54 13.99 -51.06
C GLY A 570 22.09 14.66 -49.80
N VAL A 571 23.34 15.11 -49.85
CA VAL A 571 24.06 15.68 -48.69
C VAL A 571 24.14 17.21 -48.78
N ASP A 572 23.70 17.91 -47.74
CA ASP A 572 23.82 19.37 -47.64
C ASP A 572 25.14 19.82 -46.98
N GLN A 573 25.41 21.13 -47.00
CA GLN A 573 26.64 21.70 -46.42
C GLN A 573 26.76 21.42 -44.91
N LYS A 574 25.64 21.45 -44.18
CA LYS A 574 25.62 21.27 -42.73
C LYS A 574 25.97 19.84 -42.33
N LYS A 575 25.36 18.85 -43.00
CA LYS A 575 25.62 17.43 -42.77
C LYS A 575 27.06 17.05 -43.15
N LEU A 576 27.58 17.59 -44.27
CA LEU A 576 29.00 17.42 -44.60
C LEU A 576 29.93 18.06 -43.56
N ALA A 577 29.58 19.25 -43.05
CA ALA A 577 30.35 19.90 -41.99
C ALA A 577 30.38 19.05 -40.71
N LEU A 578 29.25 18.45 -40.31
CA LEU A 578 29.17 17.55 -39.15
C LEU A 578 30.07 16.32 -39.31
N LEU A 579 30.07 15.68 -40.49
CA LEU A 579 30.97 14.55 -40.78
C LEU A 579 32.44 14.96 -40.65
N LEU A 580 32.84 16.06 -41.31
CA LEU A 580 34.22 16.52 -41.27
C LEU A 580 34.64 16.97 -39.88
N TYR A 581 33.70 17.50 -39.09
CA TYR A 581 33.92 17.88 -37.70
C TYR A 581 34.24 16.65 -36.84
N ASP A 582 33.50 15.55 -37.00
CA ASP A 582 33.79 14.32 -36.27
C ASP A 582 35.11 13.67 -36.72
N ILE A 583 35.40 13.69 -38.02
CA ILE A 583 36.61 13.11 -38.59
C ILE A 583 37.88 13.83 -38.11
N ILE A 584 37.85 15.16 -37.94
CA ILE A 584 39.05 15.92 -37.52
C ILE A 584 39.45 15.64 -36.06
N HIS A 585 38.55 15.11 -35.22
CA HIS A 585 38.89 14.69 -33.87
C HIS A 585 39.91 13.53 -33.84
N ILE A 586 39.96 12.69 -34.88
CA ILE A 586 40.93 11.58 -34.96
C ILE A 586 42.37 12.13 -35.10
N PRO A 587 42.73 12.98 -36.08
CA PRO A 587 44.04 13.63 -36.08
C PRO A 587 44.31 14.53 -34.88
N ARG A 588 43.26 15.16 -34.31
CA ARG A 588 43.39 15.98 -33.10
C ARG A 588 43.89 15.17 -31.91
N PHE A 589 43.38 13.95 -31.74
CA PHE A 589 43.85 13.03 -30.69
C PHE A 589 45.36 12.75 -30.78
N PHE A 590 45.94 12.72 -31.99
CA PHE A 590 47.39 12.56 -32.18
C PHE A 590 48.19 13.87 -32.15
N GLY A 591 47.55 15.01 -31.91
CA GLY A 591 48.17 16.34 -31.94
C GLY A 591 48.46 16.86 -33.35
N GLU A 592 47.80 16.34 -34.39
CA GLU A 592 48.14 16.63 -35.80
C GLU A 592 47.05 17.41 -36.56
N ALA A 593 45.97 17.85 -35.88
CA ALA A 593 44.83 18.54 -36.51
C ALA A 593 45.22 19.79 -37.32
N ALA A 594 46.21 20.57 -36.87
CA ALA A 594 46.66 21.78 -37.56
C ALA A 594 47.15 21.49 -38.99
N ALA A 595 47.75 20.31 -39.22
CA ALA A 595 48.22 19.90 -40.54
C ALA A 595 47.08 19.58 -41.52
N PHE A 596 45.84 19.43 -41.04
CA PHE A 596 44.68 19.00 -41.81
C PHE A 596 43.53 20.03 -41.80
N GLY A 597 43.85 21.30 -41.54
CA GLY A 597 42.87 22.41 -41.57
C GLY A 597 42.38 22.87 -40.20
N GLY A 598 42.84 22.22 -39.11
CA GLY A 598 42.44 22.56 -37.75
C GLY A 598 40.94 22.33 -37.50
N SER A 599 40.39 22.95 -36.46
CA SER A 599 38.97 22.78 -36.08
C SER A 599 37.98 23.42 -37.07
N ASN A 600 38.44 24.23 -38.03
CA ASN A 600 37.57 24.90 -38.98
C ASN A 600 37.37 24.06 -40.25
N VAL A 601 36.23 23.38 -40.35
CA VAL A 601 35.90 22.46 -41.46
C VAL A 601 35.35 23.17 -42.71
N GLU A 602 34.93 24.44 -42.56
CA GLU A 602 34.25 25.22 -43.60
C GLU A 602 35.03 25.32 -44.94
N PRO A 603 36.37 25.50 -44.97
CA PRO A 603 37.12 25.50 -46.23
C PRO A 603 37.03 24.18 -46.99
N SER A 604 37.01 23.05 -46.27
CA SER A 604 36.87 21.72 -46.89
C SER A 604 35.46 21.48 -47.41
N VAL A 605 34.44 21.92 -46.67
CA VAL A 605 33.03 21.89 -47.13
C VAL A 605 32.90 22.70 -48.42
N ARG A 606 33.39 23.95 -48.42
CA ARG A 606 33.35 24.81 -49.61
C ARG A 606 34.08 24.20 -50.80
N SER A 607 35.26 23.59 -50.58
CA SER A 607 36.02 22.91 -51.62
C SER A 607 35.25 21.74 -52.26
N CYS A 608 34.47 21.01 -51.46
CA CYS A 608 33.62 19.92 -51.94
C CYS A 608 32.50 20.45 -52.85
N PHE A 609 31.76 21.46 -52.38
CA PHE A 609 30.67 22.09 -53.15
C PHE A 609 31.18 22.82 -54.39
N GLU A 610 32.33 23.49 -54.32
CA GLU A 610 32.98 24.12 -55.46
C GLU A 610 33.36 23.11 -56.55
N THR A 611 33.87 21.93 -56.15
CA THR A 611 34.21 20.85 -57.08
C THR A 611 33.00 20.34 -57.86
N ALA A 612 31.80 20.41 -57.28
CA ALA A 612 30.54 20.01 -57.88
C ALA A 612 29.81 21.17 -58.59
N ASN A 613 30.43 22.35 -58.75
CA ASN A 613 29.82 23.58 -59.28
C ASN A 613 28.65 24.13 -58.43
N TYR A 614 28.80 24.10 -57.11
CA TYR A 614 27.89 24.69 -56.12
C TYR A 614 26.42 24.20 -56.19
N PRO A 615 26.16 22.88 -56.16
CA PRO A 615 24.79 22.37 -56.08
C PRO A 615 24.21 22.60 -54.67
N ARG A 616 22.87 22.50 -54.53
CA ARG A 616 22.23 22.58 -53.21
C ARG A 616 22.57 21.38 -52.32
N THR A 617 22.60 20.19 -52.92
CA THR A 617 22.98 18.93 -52.29
C THR A 617 24.00 18.22 -53.18
N ILE A 618 24.91 17.48 -52.55
CA ILE A 618 25.95 16.70 -53.22
C ILE A 618 25.48 15.25 -53.35
N THR A 619 25.70 14.67 -54.53
CA THR A 619 25.46 13.25 -54.82
C THR A 619 26.65 12.36 -54.42
N VAL A 620 26.45 11.04 -54.33
CA VAL A 620 27.51 10.08 -53.97
C VAL A 620 28.72 10.24 -54.89
N ASP A 621 28.49 10.34 -56.20
CA ASP A 621 29.57 10.37 -57.20
C ASP A 621 30.37 11.67 -57.14
N GLU A 622 29.72 12.81 -56.88
CA GLU A 622 30.38 14.10 -56.66
C GLU A 622 31.25 14.09 -55.40
N PHE A 623 30.73 13.51 -54.31
CA PHE A 623 31.47 13.32 -53.07
C PHE A 623 32.70 12.43 -53.27
N LEU A 624 32.55 11.29 -53.95
CA LEU A 624 33.66 10.40 -54.28
C LEU A 624 34.69 11.07 -55.20
N ASN A 625 34.24 11.85 -56.19
CA ASN A 625 35.15 12.58 -57.09
C ASN A 625 35.96 13.65 -56.35
N TRP A 626 35.38 14.29 -55.33
CA TRP A 626 36.11 15.20 -54.45
C TRP A 626 37.14 14.44 -53.59
N LEU A 627 36.75 13.33 -52.95
CA LEU A 627 37.65 12.52 -52.12
C LEU A 627 38.81 11.90 -52.91
N LYS A 628 38.59 11.52 -54.18
CA LYS A 628 39.64 11.05 -55.11
C LYS A 628 40.72 12.11 -55.38
N LYS A 629 40.44 13.40 -55.15
CA LYS A 629 41.45 14.46 -55.21
C LYS A 629 42.28 14.58 -53.93
N GLU A 630 42.04 13.72 -52.93
CA GLU A 630 42.74 13.66 -51.64
C GLU A 630 42.74 15.01 -50.90
N PRO A 631 41.56 15.52 -50.50
CA PRO A 631 41.47 16.80 -49.82
C PRO A 631 42.23 16.79 -48.50
N GLN A 632 42.84 17.92 -48.15
CA GLN A 632 43.77 18.03 -47.03
C GLN A 632 43.16 17.56 -45.70
N SER A 633 41.87 17.80 -45.47
CA SER A 633 41.21 17.42 -44.21
C SER A 633 41.14 15.92 -43.93
N ILE A 634 41.28 15.08 -44.97
CA ILE A 634 41.14 13.62 -44.83
C ILE A 634 42.25 12.82 -45.52
N VAL A 635 43.27 13.49 -46.09
CA VAL A 635 44.36 12.85 -46.87
C VAL A 635 45.10 11.74 -46.12
N TRP A 636 45.11 11.75 -44.79
CA TRP A 636 45.70 10.70 -43.96
C TRP A 636 44.98 9.34 -44.11
N LEU A 637 43.68 9.33 -44.42
CA LEU A 637 42.90 8.10 -44.58
C LEU A 637 43.28 7.30 -45.85
N PRO A 638 43.31 7.88 -47.07
CA PRO A 638 43.80 7.16 -48.24
C PRO A 638 45.28 6.77 -48.09
N VAL A 639 46.10 7.59 -47.42
CA VAL A 639 47.50 7.24 -47.11
C VAL A 639 47.59 6.00 -46.21
N MET A 640 46.74 5.89 -45.18
CA MET A 640 46.66 4.71 -44.31
C MET A 640 46.30 3.45 -45.09
N HIS A 641 45.36 3.54 -46.03
CA HIS A 641 45.01 2.41 -46.90
C HIS A 641 46.18 1.99 -47.81
N ARG A 642 46.91 2.96 -48.40
CA ARG A 642 48.10 2.64 -49.20
C ARG A 642 49.19 1.99 -48.36
N LEU A 643 49.40 2.45 -47.12
CA LEU A 643 50.33 1.83 -46.18
C LEU A 643 49.93 0.39 -45.86
N ALA A 644 48.64 0.14 -45.57
CA ALA A 644 48.13 -1.20 -45.30
C ALA A 644 48.35 -2.14 -46.49
N SER A 645 48.09 -1.69 -47.73
CA SER A 645 48.36 -2.48 -48.94
C SER A 645 49.85 -2.75 -49.17
N ALA A 646 50.71 -1.80 -48.79
CA ALA A 646 52.15 -1.87 -49.04
C ALA A 646 52.93 -2.66 -47.98
N GLU A 647 52.36 -2.94 -46.79
CA GLU A 647 53.08 -3.56 -45.65
C GLU A 647 53.92 -4.78 -46.01
N PHE A 648 53.39 -5.64 -46.89
CA PHE A 648 54.06 -6.86 -47.34
C PHE A 648 54.51 -6.81 -48.80
N ALA A 649 54.36 -5.67 -49.48
CA ALA A 649 54.78 -5.49 -50.86
C ALA A 649 56.31 -5.51 -50.95
N LYS A 650 56.82 -6.34 -51.87
CA LYS A 650 58.26 -6.47 -52.16
C LYS A 650 58.53 -5.96 -53.57
N HIS A 651 59.33 -4.92 -53.67
CA HIS A 651 59.75 -4.35 -54.94
C HIS A 651 61.18 -4.80 -55.26
N GLN A 652 61.39 -5.33 -56.48
CA GLN A 652 62.70 -5.71 -57.01
C GLN A 652 63.54 -4.48 -57.41
N ALA A 653 63.62 -3.51 -56.51
CA ALA A 653 64.36 -2.26 -56.67
C ALA A 653 65.27 -2.05 -55.46
N LYS A 654 66.41 -1.38 -55.69
CA LYS A 654 67.39 -1.07 -54.65
C LYS A 654 67.28 0.39 -54.26
N CYS A 655 67.13 0.68 -52.97
CA CYS A 655 67.08 2.05 -52.49
C CYS A 655 68.42 2.77 -52.77
N ASN A 656 68.38 3.90 -53.47
CA ASN A 656 69.58 4.66 -53.82
C ASN A 656 70.25 5.32 -52.59
N ILE A 657 69.55 5.45 -51.47
CA ILE A 657 70.03 6.08 -50.23
C ILE A 657 70.63 5.01 -49.29
N CYS A 658 69.79 4.17 -48.66
CA CYS A 658 70.24 3.18 -47.67
C CYS A 658 70.70 1.85 -48.27
N LYS A 659 70.61 1.68 -49.60
CA LYS A 659 71.02 0.46 -50.32
C LYS A 659 70.22 -0.81 -49.99
N MET A 660 69.13 -0.70 -49.24
CA MET A 660 68.18 -1.79 -48.99
C MET A 660 67.67 -2.40 -50.31
N PHE A 661 67.68 -3.74 -50.36
CA PHE A 661 67.18 -4.55 -51.46
C PHE A 661 66.70 -5.91 -50.93
N PRO A 662 65.52 -6.41 -51.34
CA PRO A 662 64.47 -5.66 -52.06
C PRO A 662 63.89 -4.54 -51.19
N ILE A 663 63.28 -3.52 -51.80
CA ILE A 663 62.50 -2.53 -51.03
C ILE A 663 61.22 -3.23 -50.55
N ILE A 664 60.99 -3.20 -49.24
CA ILE A 664 59.77 -3.70 -48.59
C ILE A 664 58.97 -2.48 -48.10
N GLY A 665 57.66 -2.49 -48.29
CA GLY A 665 56.81 -1.32 -48.03
C GLY A 665 56.70 -0.41 -49.24
N LEU A 666 56.38 0.87 -49.03
CA LEU A 666 56.24 1.84 -50.10
C LEU A 666 57.56 2.08 -50.86
N ARG A 667 57.47 2.08 -52.19
CA ARG A 667 58.56 2.47 -53.10
C ARG A 667 58.28 3.85 -53.68
N TYR A 668 59.29 4.72 -53.65
CA TYR A 668 59.23 6.06 -54.21
C TYR A 668 60.22 6.21 -55.35
N ARG A 669 59.73 6.46 -56.57
CA ARG A 669 60.58 6.68 -57.75
C ARG A 669 60.60 8.14 -58.13
N CYS A 670 61.78 8.69 -58.34
CA CYS A 670 61.90 10.04 -58.87
C CYS A 670 61.55 10.09 -60.36
N LEU A 671 60.62 10.97 -60.75
CA LEU A 671 60.23 11.19 -62.15
C LEU A 671 61.14 12.18 -62.90
N ARG A 672 62.22 12.65 -62.26
CA ARG A 672 63.21 13.56 -62.86
C ARG A 672 64.62 12.97 -62.91
N CYS A 673 65.04 12.29 -61.84
CA CYS A 673 66.32 11.60 -61.77
C CYS A 673 66.17 10.20 -62.40
N PHE A 674 67.14 9.81 -63.24
CA PHE A 674 67.11 8.50 -63.87
C PHE A 674 67.37 7.40 -62.84
N ASN A 675 66.46 6.41 -62.76
CA ASN A 675 66.57 5.22 -61.93
C ASN A 675 66.93 5.50 -60.45
N VAL A 676 66.28 6.51 -59.88
CA VAL A 676 66.39 6.82 -58.44
C VAL A 676 65.13 6.32 -57.74
N ASP A 677 65.32 5.24 -56.99
CA ASP A 677 64.35 4.63 -56.11
C ASP A 677 64.70 4.89 -54.65
N ILE A 678 63.69 5.18 -53.85
CA ILE A 678 63.81 5.52 -52.44
C ILE A 678 62.84 4.63 -51.68
N CYS A 679 63.33 3.98 -50.61
CA CYS A 679 62.46 3.20 -49.73
C CYS A 679 61.67 4.10 -48.77
N GLN A 680 60.57 3.58 -48.23
CA GLN A 680 59.73 4.19 -47.21
C GLN A 680 60.50 4.94 -46.12
N ASN A 681 61.41 4.28 -45.42
CA ASN A 681 62.14 4.88 -44.30
C ASN A 681 63.00 6.07 -44.72
N CYS A 682 63.65 5.98 -45.89
CA CYS A 682 64.47 7.09 -46.40
C CYS A 682 63.62 8.26 -46.86
N PHE A 683 62.47 7.99 -47.48
CA PHE A 683 61.53 9.03 -47.89
C PHE A 683 60.95 9.75 -46.68
N PHE A 684 60.42 9.02 -45.69
CA PHE A 684 59.82 9.59 -44.47
C PHE A 684 60.77 10.44 -43.63
N SER A 685 62.05 10.07 -43.61
CA SER A 685 63.11 10.82 -42.93
C SER A 685 63.68 11.98 -43.76
N GLN A 686 63.19 12.19 -44.99
CA GLN A 686 63.75 13.16 -45.95
C GLN A 686 65.26 13.02 -46.20
N ARG A 687 65.78 11.78 -46.20
CA ARG A 687 67.19 11.53 -46.52
C ARG A 687 67.43 11.81 -48.00
N LEU A 688 68.60 12.34 -48.34
CA LEU A 688 68.95 12.71 -49.70
C LEU A 688 70.01 11.79 -50.30
N ALA A 689 69.82 11.42 -51.57
CA ALA A 689 70.87 10.80 -52.39
C ALA A 689 71.73 11.88 -53.07
N LYS A 690 72.99 11.55 -53.39
CA LYS A 690 73.85 12.44 -54.19
C LYS A 690 73.13 12.78 -55.52
N ASN A 691 72.92 14.07 -55.79
CA ASN A 691 72.25 14.65 -56.97
C ASN A 691 70.71 14.56 -57.03
N HIS A 692 70.01 14.13 -55.97
CA HIS A 692 68.55 14.19 -55.87
C HIS A 692 68.11 15.39 -55.00
N LYS A 693 67.04 16.09 -55.37
CA LYS A 693 66.44 17.18 -54.58
C LYS A 693 65.01 16.80 -54.17
N LEU A 694 64.61 17.16 -52.95
CA LEU A 694 63.24 16.94 -52.44
C LEU A 694 62.14 17.60 -53.29
N SER A 695 62.49 18.62 -54.08
CA SER A 695 61.57 19.31 -54.98
C SER A 695 61.26 18.54 -56.27
N HIS A 696 61.88 17.38 -56.49
CA HIS A 696 61.63 16.58 -57.69
C HIS A 696 60.27 15.86 -57.57
N PRO A 697 59.50 15.75 -58.67
CA PRO A 697 58.28 14.95 -58.67
C PRO A 697 58.62 13.48 -58.40
N ILE A 698 57.84 12.86 -57.51
CA ILE A 698 58.02 11.47 -57.06
C ILE A 698 56.72 10.71 -57.36
N GLN A 699 56.87 9.50 -57.86
CA GLN A 699 55.80 8.51 -58.02
C GLN A 699 55.89 7.50 -56.89
N GLU A 700 54.77 7.30 -56.18
CA GLU A 700 54.63 6.28 -55.15
C GLU A 700 54.08 4.98 -55.76
N TYR A 701 54.61 3.84 -55.32
CA TYR A 701 54.08 2.51 -55.59
C TYR A 701 53.81 1.77 -54.28
N CYS A 702 52.59 1.25 -54.17
CA CYS A 702 52.12 0.44 -53.04
C CYS A 702 51.90 -1.04 -53.40
N LEU A 703 52.01 -1.40 -54.68
CA LEU A 703 51.90 -2.77 -55.18
C LEU A 703 53.19 -3.19 -55.92
N PRO A 704 53.54 -4.49 -55.95
CA PRO A 704 54.70 -4.97 -56.71
C PRO A 704 54.63 -4.54 -58.17
N THR A 705 55.64 -3.80 -58.63
CA THR A 705 55.65 -3.22 -59.98
C THR A 705 55.89 -4.29 -61.04
N THR A 706 55.10 -4.29 -62.12
CA THR A 706 55.32 -5.14 -63.30
C THR A 706 56.12 -4.40 -64.37
N SER A 707 56.85 -5.11 -65.25
CA SER A 707 57.76 -4.51 -66.24
C SER A 707 57.11 -3.48 -67.19
N GLY A 708 55.78 -3.52 -67.38
CA GLY A 708 55.04 -2.54 -68.17
C GLY A 708 54.83 -1.18 -67.49
N GLU A 709 54.90 -1.10 -66.16
CA GLU A 709 54.78 0.16 -65.40
C GLU A 709 56.06 0.99 -65.52
N ASP A 710 57.23 0.33 -65.47
CA ASP A 710 58.53 0.96 -65.66
C ASP A 710 58.66 1.66 -67.04
N MET A 711 57.99 1.15 -68.07
CA MET A 711 57.94 1.76 -69.41
C MET A 711 57.05 3.01 -69.46
N ARG A 712 55.89 3.00 -68.77
CA ARG A 712 54.99 4.17 -68.67
C ARG A 712 55.68 5.33 -67.95
N ASP A 713 56.40 5.03 -66.89
CA ASP A 713 57.14 6.03 -66.11
C ASP A 713 58.34 6.59 -66.87
N PHE A 714 58.98 5.79 -67.73
CA PHE A 714 59.98 6.30 -68.67
C PHE A 714 59.40 7.36 -69.61
N GLY A 715 58.17 7.14 -70.13
CA GLY A 715 57.45 8.13 -70.93
C GLY A 715 57.12 9.42 -70.16
N LEU A 716 56.74 9.31 -68.87
CA LEU A 716 56.48 10.46 -67.99
C LEU A 716 57.76 11.24 -67.65
N ILE A 717 58.90 10.57 -67.47
CA ILE A 717 60.22 11.20 -67.26
C ILE A 717 60.61 12.05 -68.47
N VAL A 718 60.38 11.55 -69.69
CA VAL A 718 60.63 12.28 -70.94
C VAL A 718 59.69 13.48 -71.07
N ARG A 719 58.39 13.31 -70.78
CA ARG A 719 57.40 14.40 -70.80
C ARG A 719 57.67 15.49 -69.75
N ASN A 720 58.10 15.11 -68.55
CA ASN A 720 58.40 16.05 -67.46
C ASN A 720 59.71 16.81 -67.67
N LYS A 721 60.68 16.25 -68.41
CA LYS A 721 61.88 16.99 -68.85
C LYS A 721 61.55 18.06 -69.91
N LEU A 722 60.45 17.92 -70.65
CA LEU A 722 60.04 18.86 -71.72
C LEU A 722 59.09 19.97 -71.25
N ARG A 723 58.45 19.85 -70.07
CA ARG A 723 57.46 20.82 -69.56
C ARG A 723 57.99 21.57 -68.34
N SER A 724 58.43 22.82 -68.51
CA SER A 724 59.05 23.62 -67.43
C SER A 724 58.07 24.27 -66.44
N LYS A 725 56.74 24.20 -66.59
CA LYS A 725 55.81 24.89 -65.68
C LYS A 725 54.50 24.10 -65.51
N SER A 726 54.40 23.32 -64.44
CA SER A 726 53.12 22.82 -63.90
C SER A 726 53.28 22.64 -62.40
N LYS A 727 52.76 23.59 -61.61
CA LYS A 727 52.69 23.48 -60.15
C LYS A 727 51.39 22.76 -59.77
N THR A 728 51.39 21.44 -59.81
CA THR A 728 50.42 20.64 -59.04
C THR A 728 51.09 20.32 -57.71
N ARG A 729 50.76 21.10 -56.67
CA ARG A 729 51.19 20.80 -55.30
C ARG A 729 50.47 19.53 -54.86
N ILE A 730 51.24 18.50 -54.58
CA ILE A 730 50.76 17.24 -54.03
C ILE A 730 50.36 17.48 -52.57
N GLY A 731 49.13 17.09 -52.18
CA GLY A 731 48.50 17.47 -50.91
C GLY A 731 49.25 17.04 -49.63
N TYR A 732 50.04 15.97 -49.68
CA TYR A 732 50.81 15.50 -48.52
C TYR A 732 52.21 16.14 -48.37
N LEU A 733 52.57 17.11 -49.21
CA LEU A 733 53.79 17.91 -49.03
C LEU A 733 53.60 18.89 -47.86
N PRO A 734 54.68 19.22 -47.11
CA PRO A 734 54.57 20.16 -45.98
C PRO A 734 53.97 21.48 -46.46
N VAL A 735 52.76 21.76 -45.97
CA VAL A 735 52.14 23.08 -46.02
C VAL A 735 52.95 23.96 -45.07
N GLN A 736 53.30 25.17 -45.49
CA GLN A 736 53.89 26.16 -44.56
C GLN A 736 52.87 26.41 -43.46
N THR A 737 53.03 25.72 -42.35
CA THR A 737 52.40 26.06 -41.08
C THR A 737 52.93 27.44 -40.73
N VAL A 738 52.03 28.40 -40.57
CA VAL A 738 52.37 29.71 -39.98
C VAL A 738 52.96 29.42 -38.60
N ASP A 739 54.11 30.02 -38.28
CA ASP A 739 54.93 29.71 -37.10
C ASP A 739 54.09 29.56 -35.82
N GLU A 740 54.09 28.36 -35.25
CA GLU A 740 53.71 28.12 -33.86
C GLU A 740 54.82 27.35 -33.16
N GLY A 741 55.71 28.09 -32.50
CA GLY A 741 56.48 27.67 -31.33
C GLY A 741 57.28 26.36 -31.39
N PRO A 742 57.89 25.95 -30.26
CA PRO A 742 58.42 24.60 -30.11
C PRO A 742 57.26 23.61 -30.25
N PRO A 743 57.49 22.39 -30.77
CA PRO A 743 56.48 21.34 -30.70
C PRO A 743 56.13 21.19 -29.22
N LEU A 744 54.87 21.46 -28.86
CA LEU A 744 54.35 21.03 -27.58
C LEU A 744 54.58 19.52 -27.57
N GLU A 745 55.58 19.09 -26.79
CA GLU A 745 55.60 17.73 -26.28
C GLU A 745 54.18 17.44 -25.82
N SER A 746 53.67 16.25 -26.13
CA SER A 746 52.39 15.79 -25.65
C SER A 746 52.44 15.82 -24.13
N SER A 747 52.15 16.98 -23.54
CA SER A 747 51.80 17.11 -22.14
C SER A 747 50.63 16.16 -22.00
N ASN A 748 50.84 15.12 -21.19
CA ASN A 748 49.82 14.20 -20.76
C ASN A 748 48.74 15.05 -20.07
N THR A 749 47.85 15.67 -20.84
CA THR A 749 46.60 16.22 -20.31
C THR A 749 45.78 15.01 -19.95
N SER A 750 45.99 14.54 -18.73
CA SER A 750 45.02 13.70 -18.04
C SER A 750 43.65 14.37 -18.22
N PRO A 751 42.64 13.64 -18.72
CA PRO A 751 41.37 14.26 -19.08
C PRO A 751 40.76 14.93 -17.84
N PHE A 752 40.59 16.26 -17.93
CA PHE A 752 40.18 17.10 -16.80
C PHE A 752 38.66 17.19 -16.74
N ASN A 753 38.08 16.56 -15.73
CA ASN A 753 36.66 16.70 -15.41
C ASN A 753 36.51 17.29 -13.99
N PRO A 754 35.98 18.52 -13.85
CA PRO A 754 35.82 19.19 -12.56
C PRO A 754 35.02 18.38 -11.52
N PHE A 755 34.13 17.48 -11.95
CA PHE A 755 33.26 16.70 -11.07
C PHE A 755 33.93 15.44 -10.50
N THR A 756 34.87 14.83 -11.23
CA THR A 756 35.54 13.58 -10.83
C THR A 756 36.97 13.81 -10.32
N GLU A 757 37.55 14.98 -10.59
CA GLU A 757 38.85 15.41 -10.06
C GLU A 757 38.93 15.38 -8.52
N PRO A 758 37.91 15.83 -7.75
CA PRO A 758 37.94 15.71 -6.29
C PRO A 758 37.95 14.25 -5.80
N ILE A 759 37.40 13.32 -6.59
CA ILE A 759 37.35 11.90 -6.25
C ILE A 759 38.74 11.27 -6.43
N HIS A 760 39.39 11.53 -7.57
CA HIS A 760 40.75 11.04 -7.85
C HIS A 760 41.74 11.56 -6.81
N ASN A 761 41.69 12.87 -6.52
CA ASN A 761 42.52 13.49 -5.48
C ASN A 761 42.23 12.92 -4.08
N ARG A 762 40.95 12.69 -3.72
CA ARG A 762 40.59 12.07 -2.44
C ARG A 762 41.12 10.65 -2.31
N ILE A 763 41.02 9.84 -3.36
CA ILE A 763 41.53 8.45 -3.37
C ILE A 763 43.05 8.48 -3.20
N GLN A 764 43.77 9.31 -3.96
CA GLN A 764 45.22 9.44 -3.86
C GLN A 764 45.67 9.94 -2.48
N LEU A 765 44.91 10.86 -1.86
CA LEU A 765 45.18 11.34 -0.50
C LEU A 765 44.95 10.25 0.55
N CYS A 766 43.87 9.48 0.43
CA CYS A 766 43.61 8.33 1.31
C CYS A 766 44.70 7.27 1.17
N ALA A 767 45.12 6.97 -0.06
CA ALA A 767 46.17 5.99 -0.32
C ALA A 767 47.52 6.45 0.25
N ARG A 768 47.95 7.70 0.00
CA ARG A 768 49.14 8.30 0.64
C ARG A 768 49.10 8.29 2.17
N ARG A 769 47.92 8.41 2.78
CA ARG A 769 47.75 8.32 4.25
C ARG A 769 47.89 6.87 4.72
N LEU A 770 47.30 5.92 4.00
CA LEU A 770 47.44 4.48 4.26
C LEU A 770 48.89 4.01 4.10
N TRP A 771 49.59 4.47 3.07
CA TRP A 771 51.01 4.19 2.85
C TRP A 771 51.88 4.72 3.98
N ARG A 772 51.65 5.97 4.43
CA ARG A 772 52.35 6.53 5.61
C ARG A 772 52.11 5.74 6.89
N THR A 773 50.95 5.11 7.05
CA THR A 773 50.68 4.23 8.20
C THR A 773 51.25 2.82 8.04
N ARG A 774 51.68 2.39 6.83
CA ARG A 774 52.19 1.04 6.56
C ARG A 774 53.69 0.86 6.84
N GLY A 775 54.46 1.95 6.98
CA GLY A 775 55.78 1.90 7.61
C GLY A 775 56.85 1.07 6.89
N GLU A 776 56.99 1.19 5.56
CA GLU A 776 58.14 0.63 4.84
C GLU A 776 59.09 1.74 4.39
N ASN A 777 60.13 1.95 5.21
CA ASN A 777 61.35 2.65 4.81
C ASN A 777 62.19 1.68 3.95
N ASP A 778 62.03 1.71 2.62
CA ASP A 778 63.12 1.46 1.65
C ASP A 778 62.59 1.39 0.20
N SER A 779 62.53 2.54 -0.47
CA SER A 779 62.97 2.77 -1.87
C SER A 779 62.58 4.21 -2.29
N PRO A 780 63.36 4.91 -3.13
CA PRO A 780 63.11 6.31 -3.43
C PRO A 780 61.86 6.47 -4.31
N VAL A 781 61.01 7.41 -3.92
CA VAL A 781 59.99 8.05 -4.77
C VAL A 781 60.61 8.35 -6.15
N PRO A 782 59.99 7.94 -7.29
CA PRO A 782 60.41 8.42 -8.59
C PRO A 782 60.18 9.94 -8.63
N PRO A 783 61.17 10.77 -9.01
CA PRO A 783 60.96 12.20 -9.12
C PRO A 783 59.98 12.44 -10.27
N ALA A 784 58.79 12.97 -9.95
CA ALA A 784 57.95 13.58 -10.95
C ALA A 784 58.71 14.81 -11.49
N ASN A 785 59.21 14.71 -12.71
CA ASN A 785 59.69 15.84 -13.49
C ASN A 785 58.49 16.70 -13.88
N GLU A 786 58.20 17.76 -13.12
CA GLU A 786 57.60 18.98 -13.68
C GLU A 786 58.27 20.22 -13.06
N PRO A 787 58.80 21.15 -13.88
CA PRO A 787 59.35 22.40 -13.40
C PRO A 787 58.24 23.45 -13.24
N GLY A 788 57.98 23.81 -11.98
CA GLY A 788 57.54 25.15 -11.58
C GLY A 788 56.12 25.57 -11.98
N GLU A 789 55.18 25.38 -11.05
CA GLU A 789 54.18 26.39 -10.71
C GLU A 789 53.59 26.04 -9.33
N GLU A 790 53.96 26.84 -8.32
CA GLU A 790 53.29 26.84 -7.01
C GLU A 790 51.85 27.35 -7.20
N ILE A 791 50.93 26.48 -7.61
CA ILE A 791 49.51 26.75 -7.48
C ILE A 791 49.15 26.53 -6.02
N LEU A 792 48.98 27.64 -5.30
CA LEU A 792 48.33 27.72 -4.00
C LEU A 792 46.90 27.16 -4.10
N MET A 793 46.75 25.84 -4.12
CA MET A 793 45.45 25.17 -4.04
C MET A 793 44.98 25.26 -2.59
N ASN A 794 43.82 25.91 -2.40
CA ASN A 794 43.09 25.96 -1.13
C ASN A 794 43.00 24.56 -0.51
N MET A 795 43.80 24.35 0.53
CA MET A 795 43.70 23.20 1.42
C MET A 795 42.39 23.32 2.20
N THR A 796 41.29 22.82 1.63
CA THR A 796 40.21 22.30 2.49
C THR A 796 40.75 21.06 3.17
N GLU A 797 41.34 21.26 4.36
CA GLU A 797 41.65 20.19 5.29
C GLU A 797 40.38 19.35 5.49
N LEU A 798 40.39 18.12 4.97
CA LEU A 798 39.43 17.10 5.35
C LEU A 798 39.60 16.84 6.85
N LYS A 799 38.75 17.50 7.64
CA LYS A 799 38.67 17.39 9.09
C LYS A 799 38.49 15.93 9.49
N SER A 800 39.21 15.50 10.52
CA SER A 800 39.05 14.13 11.03
C SER A 800 37.60 13.90 11.51
N PRO A 801 37.10 12.66 11.54
CA PRO A 801 35.77 12.36 12.07
C PRO A 801 35.53 12.93 13.48
N LEU A 802 36.57 12.99 14.33
CA LEU A 802 36.50 13.65 15.63
C LEU A 802 36.35 15.18 15.53
N GLN A 803 37.04 15.82 14.58
CA GLN A 803 36.89 17.27 14.35
C GLN A 803 35.53 17.62 13.76
N LEU A 804 34.93 16.73 12.94
CA LEU A 804 33.57 16.91 12.44
C LEU A 804 32.54 16.77 13.56
N LEU A 805 32.68 15.76 14.43
CA LEU A 805 31.83 15.59 15.61
C LEU A 805 31.91 16.80 16.55
N SER A 806 33.13 17.26 16.87
CA SER A 806 33.33 18.44 17.70
C SER A 806 32.77 19.71 17.07
N GLN A 807 32.86 19.86 15.75
CA GLN A 807 32.30 21.02 15.04
C GLN A 807 30.78 20.99 15.01
N VAL A 808 30.16 19.81 14.82
CA VAL A 808 28.70 19.65 14.86
C VAL A 808 28.17 19.90 16.28
N GLU A 809 28.85 19.40 17.31
CA GLU A 809 28.50 19.70 18.70
C GLU A 809 28.59 21.19 19.02
N GLN A 810 29.60 21.88 18.49
CA GLN A 810 29.76 23.31 18.68
C GLN A 810 28.70 24.13 17.92
N MET A 811 28.34 23.72 16.69
CA MET A 811 27.24 24.32 15.95
C MET A 811 25.89 24.13 16.64
N HIS A 812 25.60 22.92 17.13
CA HIS A 812 24.37 22.67 17.89
C HIS A 812 24.33 23.48 19.19
N LYS A 813 25.48 23.71 19.83
CA LYS A 813 25.58 24.57 21.01
C LYS A 813 25.31 26.04 20.68
N GLU A 814 25.84 26.54 19.57
CA GLU A 814 25.60 27.91 19.09
C GLU A 814 24.15 28.13 18.67
N GLU A 815 23.52 27.16 18.00
CA GLU A 815 22.10 27.20 17.67
C GLU A 815 21.22 27.19 18.93
N LEU A 816 21.57 26.35 19.91
CA LEU A 816 20.86 26.30 21.18
C LEU A 816 20.98 27.62 21.94
N ASP A 817 22.16 28.24 21.97
CA ASP A 817 22.38 29.54 22.60
C ASP A 817 21.64 30.67 21.87
N GLN A 818 21.53 30.61 20.54
CA GLN A 818 20.72 31.56 19.77
C GLN A 818 19.22 31.42 20.05
N VAL A 819 18.72 30.18 20.12
CA VAL A 819 17.32 29.91 20.49
C VAL A 819 17.04 30.35 21.92
N LEU A 820 17.97 30.09 22.85
CA LEU A 820 17.86 30.54 24.24
C LEU A 820 17.81 32.07 24.31
N HIS A 821 18.67 32.77 23.58
CA HIS A 821 18.67 34.23 23.54
C HIS A 821 17.38 34.79 22.93
N LYS A 822 16.85 34.15 21.89
CA LYS A 822 15.55 34.52 21.28
C LYS A 822 14.39 34.31 22.26
N LEU A 823 14.34 33.16 22.94
CA LEU A 823 13.32 32.87 23.96
C LEU A 823 13.43 33.80 25.17
N GLN A 824 14.64 34.21 25.56
CA GLN A 824 14.86 35.20 26.62
C GLN A 824 14.43 36.61 26.20
N HIS A 825 14.59 36.96 24.93
CA HIS A 825 14.09 38.22 24.37
C HIS A 825 12.56 38.22 24.31
N GLU A 826 11.95 37.14 23.80
CA GLU A 826 10.49 36.97 23.74
C GLU A 826 9.87 36.96 25.15
N ASN A 827 10.49 36.30 26.12
CA ASN A 827 10.03 36.37 27.52
C ASN A 827 10.13 37.78 28.12
N ARG A 828 11.15 38.58 27.75
CA ARG A 828 11.25 39.98 28.18
C ARG A 828 10.15 40.83 27.56
N GLU A 829 9.85 40.62 26.29
CA GLU A 829 8.76 41.35 25.60
C GLU A 829 7.38 40.94 26.11
N LEU A 830 7.15 39.65 26.34
CA LEU A 830 5.91 39.15 26.95
C LEU A 830 5.71 39.69 28.37
N LYS A 831 6.78 39.78 29.18
CA LYS A 831 6.69 40.42 30.51
C LYS A 831 6.32 41.90 30.42
N LYS A 832 6.88 42.66 29.46
CA LYS A 832 6.50 44.06 29.20
C LYS A 832 5.06 44.18 28.70
N GLU A 833 4.60 43.25 27.87
CA GLU A 833 3.22 43.20 27.37
C GLU A 833 2.23 42.89 28.50
N ILE A 834 2.57 41.94 29.38
CA ILE A 834 1.79 41.63 30.58
C ILE A 834 1.72 42.84 31.52
N GLU A 835 2.83 43.55 31.75
CA GLU A 835 2.82 44.79 32.53
C GLU A 835 2.01 45.91 31.87
N ARG A 836 2.07 46.04 30.53
CA ARG A 836 1.21 46.97 29.79
C ARG A 836 -0.26 46.61 29.97
N ARG A 837 -0.64 45.34 29.80
CA ARG A 837 -2.02 44.87 30.00
C ARG A 837 -2.49 45.02 31.44
N ARG A 838 -1.60 44.86 32.43
CA ARG A 838 -1.90 45.10 33.86
C ARG A 838 -2.13 46.58 34.15
N LYS A 839 -1.40 47.49 33.48
CA LYS A 839 -1.62 48.95 33.56
C LYS A 839 -2.90 49.39 32.84
N PHE A 840 -3.26 48.75 31.73
CA PHE A 840 -4.51 49.01 31.00
C PHE A 840 -5.75 48.40 31.68
N GLY A 841 -5.62 47.27 32.38
CA GLY A 841 -6.70 46.63 33.13
C GLY A 841 -7.21 47.42 34.34
N ASN A 842 -6.45 48.39 34.83
CA ASN A 842 -6.85 49.28 35.93
C ASN A 842 -7.56 50.57 35.45
N ALA A 843 -7.72 50.81 34.14
CA ALA A 843 -8.14 52.11 33.61
C ALA A 843 -9.41 52.13 32.76
N VAL A 844 -10.12 51.01 32.56
CA VAL A 844 -11.38 51.00 31.79
C VAL A 844 -12.45 50.18 32.51
N GLY A 845 -13.06 50.83 33.51
CA GLY A 845 -14.47 50.57 33.84
C GLY A 845 -15.36 51.40 32.91
N SER A 846 -16.55 50.86 32.64
CA SER A 846 -17.69 51.44 31.89
C SER A 846 -17.81 51.00 30.42
N THR A 847 -18.70 50.02 30.21
CA THR A 847 -19.49 49.73 28.98
C THR A 847 -20.34 50.97 28.57
N PRO A 848 -20.93 51.11 27.35
CA PRO A 848 -21.72 50.08 26.63
C PRO A 848 -21.85 50.12 25.08
N ASN A 849 -22.50 49.06 24.55
CA ASN A 849 -23.39 48.90 23.36
C ASN A 849 -23.12 49.62 22.02
N LEU A 850 -23.12 48.85 20.92
CA LEU A 850 -24.12 48.96 19.83
C LEU A 850 -23.92 47.87 18.74
N THR A 851 -25.03 47.55 18.09
CA THR A 851 -25.33 46.50 17.12
C THR A 851 -24.97 46.87 15.67
N ARG A 852 -24.99 45.84 14.79
CA ARG A 852 -25.45 45.85 13.37
C ARG A 852 -24.39 45.82 12.25
N GLY A 853 -24.52 44.83 11.35
CA GLY A 853 -24.45 45.06 9.90
C GLY A 853 -23.42 44.27 9.07
N SER A 854 -23.87 43.13 8.55
CA SER A 854 -23.89 42.77 7.12
C SER A 854 -22.61 42.75 6.24
N SER A 855 -22.34 41.52 5.77
CA SER A 855 -22.31 41.10 4.35
C SER A 855 -21.05 41.29 3.48
N ALA A 856 -20.77 40.17 2.78
CA ALA A 856 -20.18 40.03 1.44
C ALA A 856 -18.67 40.22 1.30
N ALA A 857 -17.96 39.58 0.37
CA ALA A 857 -18.11 38.38 -0.44
C ALA A 857 -16.81 38.32 -1.27
N MET A 858 -16.46 37.12 -1.74
CA MET A 858 -15.55 36.86 -2.87
C MET A 858 -14.05 37.13 -2.62
N SER A 859 -13.09 36.42 -3.21
CA SER A 859 -12.94 35.07 -3.79
C SER A 859 -11.54 35.07 -4.41
N ARG A 860 -10.88 33.91 -4.42
CA ARG A 860 -9.75 33.48 -5.30
C ARG A 860 -8.35 34.02 -4.98
N SER A 861 -7.26 33.26 -5.07
CA SER A 861 -6.93 31.81 -5.11
C SER A 861 -5.43 31.71 -5.48
N VAL A 862 -4.79 30.56 -5.15
CA VAL A 862 -3.52 29.99 -5.73
C VAL A 862 -2.24 30.58 -5.09
N THR A 863 -1.24 29.85 -4.54
CA THR A 863 -0.85 28.43 -4.38
C THR A 863 0.27 28.37 -3.33
N ASP A 864 0.35 27.31 -2.51
CA ASP A 864 1.49 26.37 -2.47
C ASP A 864 1.59 25.54 -1.17
N ASN A 865 1.78 24.24 -1.39
CA ASN A 865 2.46 23.21 -0.59
C ASN A 865 2.98 23.55 0.81
N MET A 866 2.56 22.76 1.82
CA MET A 866 3.38 21.73 2.47
C MET A 866 2.74 21.22 3.79
N GLY A 867 2.80 19.90 3.99
CA GLY A 867 3.32 19.32 5.24
C GLY A 867 2.55 19.51 6.55
N THR A 868 1.72 18.51 6.87
CA THR A 868 1.66 17.79 8.15
C THR A 868 1.88 18.56 9.47
N GLY A 869 0.82 18.62 10.28
CA GLY A 869 0.90 18.88 11.72
C GLY A 869 -0.29 18.28 12.44
N ARG A 870 -0.24 16.96 12.68
CA ARG A 870 -1.20 16.26 13.56
C ARG A 870 -1.13 16.88 14.96
N SER A 871 -2.30 17.28 15.43
CA SER A 871 -2.65 17.55 16.82
C SER A 871 -2.24 16.41 17.74
N VAL A 872 -1.40 16.71 18.73
CA VAL A 872 -1.12 15.84 19.87
C VAL A 872 -2.16 16.14 20.97
N PRO A 873 -2.84 15.13 21.53
CA PRO A 873 -3.75 15.34 22.66
C PRO A 873 -2.97 15.67 23.94
N SER A 874 -3.53 16.60 24.71
CA SER A 874 -3.14 16.98 26.06
C SER A 874 -3.06 15.78 27.01
N LEU A 875 -1.87 15.54 27.58
CA LEU A 875 -1.72 14.69 28.75
C LEU A 875 -2.22 15.45 29.99
N SER A 876 -3.15 14.80 30.68
CA SER A 876 -3.77 15.21 31.93
C SER A 876 -2.79 15.19 33.09
N ASN A 877 -2.92 16.20 33.95
CA ASN A 877 -2.39 16.28 35.30
C ASN A 877 -2.43 14.94 36.06
N SER A 878 -1.28 14.51 36.56
CA SER A 878 -1.17 13.78 37.82
C SER A 878 -0.05 14.41 38.62
N GLY A 879 -0.41 15.04 39.74
CA GLY A 879 0.54 15.45 40.76
C GLY A 879 1.21 14.24 41.38
N ASP A 880 2.49 14.37 41.72
CA ASP A 880 2.85 14.39 43.13
C ASP A 880 4.31 14.86 43.27
N ASP A 881 4.42 15.98 43.99
CA ASP A 881 5.62 16.42 44.67
C ASP A 881 6.10 15.32 45.61
N GLN A 882 7.32 14.80 45.43
CA GLN A 882 8.22 14.56 46.56
C GLN A 882 9.65 14.18 46.15
N LEU A 883 10.59 14.81 46.87
CA LEU A 883 11.99 14.39 47.12
C LEU A 883 13.08 14.90 46.17
N LEU A 884 13.34 16.20 46.33
CA LEU A 884 14.70 16.73 46.47
C LEU A 884 15.43 16.05 47.65
N ARG A 885 16.49 15.26 47.36
CA ARG A 885 17.76 15.10 48.12
C ARG A 885 18.42 13.77 47.76
N GLU A 886 19.39 13.81 46.85
CA GLU A 886 20.79 13.37 47.02
C GLU A 886 21.59 13.68 45.74
#